data_AF-A0A562J6F8-F1
#
_entry.id   AF-A0A562J6F8-F1
#
_cell.length_a   1.000
_cell.length_b   1.000
_cell.length_c   1.000
_cell.angle_alpha   90.00
_cell.angle_beta   90.00
_cell.angle_gamma   90.00
#
_symmetry.space_group_name_H-M   'P 1'
#
loop_
_entity.id
_entity.type
_entity.pdbx_description
1 polymer ?
#
loop_
_entity_poly.entity_id
_entity_poly.type
_entity_poly.pdbx_seq_one_letter_code
_entity_poly.pdbx_strand_id
1 'polypeptide(L)'
;MALVKLNINGQEITAEQGKNVLQAALENNIEIPHLCFDENLEVYAGCGLCVVEIEGQPKLARACATPVTNGLVIKTNTKKVEEARNTALNLLVSEHIGDCKAPCTLNCPAHTDVQGYVGLVANKQYKESLMLIKEKLPLPASIGRVCPHPCEKACRRQHVEDSVSIACIKTFAADYDLNSGDVYIPSLKEATGKKVAVVGAGPAGLSAAYFLLRDGHEVEIFEAKDLPGGMLRYGIPEYRLPKNVVDAEVSVIEEMGAKINYGVKIGEDMTLDYLQNKYDAVFLGIGAWKSSPMRCEGENKDGVLGGIDFLIKVAENNPVKIGKKVIVVGGGNTAMDVARTSIRLGAEEVRVVYRRTEDEMPAEKIEIEEAKEEGVIFSFLSAPALVEGEDKVTGLKCEKMVLGEKDASGRQKPMPTGEFVTFEADTIIAAIGQEVDCGNINVGQGKKKNIAINEETFETNLRGVFAGGDAATGPKIAIDAIAQGQQAAKVINSYLDGVIIPYKDIPLVYTEVKAEDFKDQEKVPRTAHRTVEAEIRKHNFQPILPTMTEEEAVREGSRCLECGCKDYFECQLVDYIKKFDIDTEKYHALKDKKFKETDHPYISQNVDKCVLCGLCVRTCQEVVGASALGFVERGSQTFVSPAFEQKLKVTECISCGRCIDVCPTGAWLDRRENIKEIPLDLAATQSVCSYCSVGCDIVYEHKDNVVYKASSPRHNEIPMCGKGKFGIEHINSKDRLLSPLAKVKGAQEKTTLEAALFETAKRLRSIQNMYGEGAIAFAVSPKITNEELMLLKAVSAELNTNLTGSFTVDAEPGIETVLGQNKSTITFAELDSADLIIAAGQLYEHHPATGMKLRRLSNSMKVVSVSTKATKADQWADKAELDSYEVFFAGILKSLIEKGAVKAETVKGYANGEQLLSSLEKVDVTPSAEKVAELFKKAKKPVIIADSNTVQNEALKVLADIVLVTGNADKPHRGLIVLKAKSNSQGAWDLGFRTSGEELKKAILEGTVKGLVTIGEDVVGNCPELKEAVNNLKFVAAFDIFENETTTCADYVLPLCSLAESSGTITSADTTVRNVTEAVKPLTGMTNKEMFGKIAEMLNAKEYKFTAEENAKELYVPTFESKEKEYEVYDTVEKQFLADLKSNCVKAV
;
A
#
# COMPACT_ATOMS: atom_id res chain seq x y z
N MET A 1 -16.49 -29.99 19.52
CA MET A 1 -17.84 -30.21 18.91
C MET A 1 -17.79 -31.44 18.02
N ALA A 2 -18.92 -32.04 17.63
CA ALA A 2 -18.90 -33.18 16.69
C ALA A 2 -18.55 -32.68 15.27
N LEU A 3 -17.76 -33.45 14.52
CA LEU A 3 -17.43 -33.16 13.13
C LEU A 3 -18.45 -33.82 12.21
N VAL A 4 -18.85 -33.12 11.15
CA VAL A 4 -19.72 -33.64 10.09
C VAL A 4 -18.96 -33.69 8.76
N LYS A 5 -19.29 -34.68 7.92
CA LYS A 5 -18.77 -34.80 6.57
C LYS A 5 -19.77 -34.28 5.56
N LEU A 6 -19.31 -33.49 4.61
CA LEU A 6 -20.10 -32.98 3.49
C LEU A 6 -19.25 -32.97 2.22
N ASN A 7 -19.91 -32.91 1.06
CA ASN A 7 -19.26 -32.86 -0.24
C ASN A 7 -19.56 -31.52 -0.92
N ILE A 8 -18.53 -30.81 -1.40
CA ILE A 8 -18.68 -29.61 -2.21
C ILE A 8 -17.94 -29.83 -3.53
N ASN A 9 -18.65 -29.76 -4.66
CA ASN A 9 -18.10 -29.97 -6.01
C ASN A 9 -17.30 -31.28 -6.20
N GLY A 10 -17.71 -32.35 -5.52
CA GLY A 10 -17.01 -33.63 -5.57
C GLY A 10 -15.90 -33.78 -4.52
N GLN A 11 -15.51 -32.72 -3.81
CA GLN A 11 -14.53 -32.77 -2.73
C GLN A 11 -15.21 -33.07 -1.39
N GLU A 12 -14.83 -34.17 -0.74
CA GLU A 12 -15.27 -34.49 0.63
C GLU A 12 -14.49 -33.63 1.64
N ILE A 13 -15.22 -32.88 2.47
CA ILE A 13 -14.66 -32.00 3.49
C ILE A 13 -15.27 -32.31 4.86
N THR A 14 -14.57 -31.89 5.90
CA THR A 14 -15.04 -31.99 7.29
C THR A 14 -15.22 -30.61 7.90
N ALA A 15 -16.30 -30.42 8.65
CA ALA A 15 -16.59 -29.17 9.35
C ALA A 15 -17.21 -29.43 10.72
N GLU A 16 -17.08 -28.48 11.63
CA GLU A 16 -17.70 -28.57 12.96
C GLU A 16 -19.22 -28.38 12.87
N GLN A 17 -19.95 -29.23 13.61
CA GLN A 17 -21.39 -29.13 13.73
C GLN A 17 -21.78 -27.80 14.38
N GLY A 18 -22.58 -27.00 13.68
CA GLY A 18 -22.99 -25.65 14.10
C GLY A 18 -22.57 -24.55 13.12
N LYS A 19 -21.59 -24.81 12.25
CA LYS A 19 -21.17 -23.88 11.19
C LYS A 19 -22.17 -23.87 10.04
N ASN A 20 -22.13 -22.81 9.23
CA ASN A 20 -22.83 -22.78 7.95
C ASN A 20 -21.94 -23.30 6.81
N VAL A 21 -22.56 -23.57 5.65
CA VAL A 21 -21.88 -24.09 4.46
C VAL A 21 -20.79 -23.14 3.96
N LEU A 22 -21.00 -21.82 4.03
CA LEU A 22 -20.00 -20.86 3.60
C LEU A 22 -18.74 -20.90 4.49
N GLN A 23 -18.91 -20.91 5.82
CA GLN A 23 -17.81 -21.07 6.77
C GLN A 23 -17.03 -22.36 6.52
N ALA A 24 -17.74 -23.49 6.38
CA ALA A 24 -17.14 -24.78 6.11
C ALA A 24 -16.36 -24.80 4.79
N ALA A 25 -16.87 -24.12 3.75
CA ALA A 25 -16.18 -23.99 2.46
C ALA A 25 -14.89 -23.17 2.62
N LEU A 26 -14.95 -22.00 3.25
CA LEU A 26 -13.79 -21.12 3.44
C LEU A 26 -12.69 -21.79 4.27
N GLU A 27 -13.03 -22.49 5.36
CA GLU A 27 -12.09 -23.24 6.20
C GLU A 27 -11.37 -24.38 5.44
N ASN A 28 -11.98 -24.87 4.36
CA ASN A 28 -11.41 -25.92 3.50
C ASN A 28 -10.85 -25.34 2.18
N ASN A 29 -10.59 -24.03 2.11
CA ASN A 29 -10.08 -23.32 0.93
C ASN A 29 -10.96 -23.43 -0.32
N ILE A 30 -12.27 -23.59 -0.14
CA ILE A 30 -13.26 -23.61 -1.22
C ILE A 30 -13.94 -22.24 -1.27
N GLU A 31 -13.68 -21.50 -2.34
CA GLU A 31 -14.27 -20.18 -2.54
C GLU A 31 -15.74 -20.29 -2.97
N ILE A 32 -16.63 -19.66 -2.19
CA ILE A 32 -18.01 -19.38 -2.58
C ILE A 32 -18.17 -17.85 -2.60
N PRO A 33 -18.54 -17.23 -3.74
CA PRO A 33 -18.63 -15.77 -3.85
C PRO A 33 -19.53 -15.12 -2.79
N HIS A 34 -19.06 -14.05 -2.16
CA HIS A 34 -19.81 -13.32 -1.13
C HIS A 34 -19.28 -11.89 -0.93
N LEU A 35 -20.15 -10.95 -0.55
CA LEU A 35 -19.77 -9.57 -0.20
C LEU A 35 -20.35 -9.09 1.14
N CYS A 36 -21.27 -9.85 1.76
CA CYS A 36 -21.99 -9.41 2.97
C CYS A 36 -21.78 -10.34 4.18
N PHE A 37 -20.71 -11.13 4.17
CA PHE A 37 -20.39 -12.11 5.19
C PHE A 37 -19.10 -11.74 5.92
N ASP A 38 -19.14 -11.81 7.25
CA ASP A 38 -18.01 -11.73 8.18
C ASP A 38 -18.34 -12.73 9.29
N GLU A 39 -17.34 -13.49 9.75
CA GLU A 39 -17.54 -14.55 10.74
C GLU A 39 -17.92 -14.03 12.14
N ASN A 40 -17.65 -12.75 12.43
CA ASN A 40 -17.94 -12.11 13.71
C ASN A 40 -19.34 -11.49 13.77
N LEU A 41 -20.12 -11.61 12.70
CA LEU A 41 -21.46 -11.02 12.59
C LEU A 41 -22.55 -12.08 12.49
N GLU A 42 -23.76 -11.70 12.87
CA GLU A 42 -24.93 -12.54 12.63
C GLU A 42 -25.20 -12.73 11.11
N VAL A 43 -25.87 -13.83 10.76
CA VAL A 43 -26.17 -14.14 9.37
C VAL A 43 -27.23 -13.18 8.81
N TYR A 44 -26.82 -12.29 7.91
CA TYR A 44 -27.73 -11.38 7.20
C TYR A 44 -28.23 -11.94 5.87
N ALA A 45 -27.35 -12.67 5.17
CA ALA A 45 -27.63 -13.27 3.87
C ALA A 45 -28.27 -12.28 2.86
N GLY A 46 -27.71 -11.08 2.69
CA GLY A 46 -28.25 -10.04 1.80
C GLY A 46 -27.81 -10.13 0.34
N CYS A 47 -26.49 -10.21 0.07
CA CYS A 47 -25.91 -9.98 -1.27
C CYS A 47 -26.31 -10.97 -2.39
N GLY A 48 -26.79 -12.17 -2.05
CA GLY A 48 -27.26 -13.15 -3.04
C GLY A 48 -26.17 -13.91 -3.81
N LEU A 49 -24.88 -13.65 -3.57
CA LEU A 49 -23.77 -14.28 -4.30
C LEU A 49 -23.44 -15.71 -3.83
N CYS A 50 -23.64 -15.98 -2.54
CA CYS A 50 -23.30 -17.27 -1.93
C CYS A 50 -24.35 -18.38 -2.20
N VAL A 51 -25.12 -18.24 -3.28
CA VAL A 51 -26.11 -19.24 -3.69
C VAL A 51 -25.41 -20.52 -4.14
N VAL A 52 -25.99 -21.65 -3.74
CA VAL A 52 -25.51 -23.00 -4.02
C VAL A 52 -26.68 -23.94 -4.30
N GLU A 53 -26.40 -25.00 -5.05
CA GLU A 53 -27.36 -26.08 -5.30
C GLU A 53 -27.06 -27.23 -4.33
N ILE A 54 -28.10 -27.73 -3.65
CA ILE A 54 -28.00 -28.86 -2.71
C ILE A 54 -28.73 -30.05 -3.32
N GLU A 55 -28.07 -31.20 -3.37
CA GLU A 55 -28.66 -32.41 -3.93
C GLU A 55 -29.95 -32.80 -3.19
N GLY A 56 -31.00 -33.12 -3.96
CA GLY A 56 -32.34 -33.40 -3.42
C GLY A 56 -33.17 -32.16 -3.08
N GLN A 57 -32.64 -30.93 -3.19
CA GLN A 57 -33.39 -29.69 -3.01
C GLN A 57 -33.70 -29.02 -4.37
N PRO A 58 -34.97 -28.69 -4.67
CA PRO A 58 -35.34 -28.11 -5.97
C PRO A 58 -34.98 -26.62 -6.10
N LYS A 59 -34.76 -25.91 -4.98
CA LYS A 59 -34.44 -24.48 -4.95
C LYS A 59 -32.97 -24.28 -4.57
N LEU A 60 -32.36 -23.20 -5.07
CA LEU A 60 -31.05 -22.76 -4.61
C LEU A 60 -31.12 -22.32 -3.15
N ALA A 61 -30.09 -22.66 -2.38
CA ALA A 61 -29.93 -22.29 -0.98
C ALA A 61 -28.82 -21.24 -0.84
N ARG A 62 -28.86 -20.43 0.22
CA ARG A 62 -27.77 -19.50 0.56
C ARG A 62 -26.77 -20.22 1.47
N ALA A 63 -25.52 -20.35 1.04
CA ALA A 63 -24.50 -21.07 1.80
C ALA A 63 -24.28 -20.48 3.21
N CYS A 64 -24.31 -19.15 3.34
CA CYS A 64 -24.10 -18.47 4.63
C CYS A 64 -25.22 -18.70 5.65
N ALA A 65 -26.42 -19.13 5.22
CA ALA A 65 -27.56 -19.38 6.08
C ALA A 65 -27.91 -20.87 6.19
N THR A 66 -27.18 -21.75 5.50
CA THR A 66 -27.44 -23.19 5.50
C THR A 66 -26.52 -23.86 6.51
N PRO A 67 -27.03 -24.49 7.58
CA PRO A 67 -26.19 -25.21 8.54
C PRO A 67 -25.60 -26.47 7.91
N VAL A 68 -24.37 -26.83 8.29
CA VAL A 68 -23.75 -28.08 7.84
C VAL A 68 -24.40 -29.29 8.52
N THR A 69 -24.67 -30.33 7.74
CA THR A 69 -25.19 -31.62 8.23
C THR A 69 -24.43 -32.76 7.55
N ASN A 70 -24.38 -33.91 8.21
CA ASN A 70 -23.63 -35.06 7.70
C ASN A 70 -24.28 -35.60 6.42
N GLY A 71 -23.48 -35.79 5.37
CA GLY A 71 -23.94 -36.29 4.06
C GLY A 71 -24.49 -35.22 3.12
N LEU A 72 -24.37 -33.94 3.45
CA LEU A 72 -24.79 -32.84 2.57
C LEU A 72 -23.93 -32.84 1.29
N VAL A 73 -24.55 -32.78 0.10
CA VAL A 73 -23.85 -32.67 -1.20
C VAL A 73 -24.21 -31.36 -1.88
N ILE A 74 -23.21 -30.55 -2.17
CA ILE A 74 -23.34 -29.18 -2.68
C ILE A 74 -22.63 -29.04 -4.02
N LYS A 75 -23.26 -28.30 -4.93
CA LYS A 75 -22.67 -27.86 -6.21
C LYS A 75 -22.68 -26.33 -6.27
N THR A 76 -21.54 -25.73 -6.61
CA THR A 76 -21.37 -24.27 -6.62
C THR A 76 -21.13 -23.69 -8.01
N ASN A 77 -21.05 -24.52 -9.05
CA ASN A 77 -20.75 -24.17 -10.44
C ASN A 77 -21.77 -24.74 -11.44
N THR A 78 -23.02 -24.94 -11.02
CA THR A 78 -24.08 -25.32 -11.97
C THR A 78 -24.54 -24.09 -12.75
N LYS A 79 -25.01 -24.29 -13.98
CA LYS A 79 -25.55 -23.19 -14.82
C LYS A 79 -26.60 -22.34 -14.09
N LYS A 80 -27.46 -22.98 -13.27
CA LYS A 80 -28.46 -22.27 -12.45
C LYS A 80 -27.83 -21.36 -11.39
N VAL A 81 -26.75 -21.82 -10.76
CA VAL A 81 -26.00 -21.04 -9.77
C VAL A 81 -25.30 -19.85 -10.43
N GLU A 82 -24.68 -20.06 -11.59
CA GLU A 82 -24.02 -19.00 -12.36
C GLU A 82 -25.01 -17.92 -12.82
N GLU A 83 -26.15 -18.32 -13.39
CA GLU A 83 -27.20 -17.38 -13.80
C GLU A 83 -27.74 -16.54 -12.62
N ALA A 84 -27.92 -17.17 -11.46
CA ALA A 84 -28.36 -16.48 -10.24
C ALA A 84 -27.30 -15.48 -9.73
N ARG A 85 -26.01 -15.85 -9.77
CA ARG A 85 -24.89 -14.96 -9.40
C ARG A 85 -24.76 -13.79 -10.36
N ASN A 86 -24.84 -14.04 -11.67
CA ASN A 86 -24.79 -12.98 -12.69
C ASN A 86 -25.94 -12.00 -12.50
N THR A 87 -27.14 -12.49 -12.19
CA THR A 87 -28.29 -11.62 -11.88
C THR A 87 -28.02 -10.76 -10.65
N ALA A 88 -27.46 -11.34 -9.58
CA ALA A 88 -27.10 -10.58 -8.38
C ALA A 88 -25.99 -9.54 -8.64
N LEU A 89 -24.93 -9.91 -9.37
CA LEU A 89 -23.84 -9.00 -9.73
C LEU A 89 -24.32 -7.86 -10.63
N ASN A 90 -25.15 -8.14 -11.63
CA ASN A 90 -25.74 -7.12 -12.50
C ASN A 90 -26.52 -6.08 -11.69
N LEU A 91 -27.28 -6.51 -10.67
CA LEU A 91 -28.00 -5.59 -9.77
C LEU A 91 -27.04 -4.76 -8.91
N LEU A 92 -25.99 -5.39 -8.35
CA LEU A 92 -25.01 -4.68 -7.53
C LEU A 92 -24.21 -3.64 -8.34
N VAL A 93 -23.80 -3.99 -9.57
CA VAL A 93 -23.11 -3.08 -10.50
C VAL A 93 -24.02 -1.93 -10.94
N SER A 94 -25.32 -2.19 -11.14
CA SER A 94 -26.29 -1.15 -11.51
C SER A 94 -26.54 -0.09 -10.45
N GLU A 95 -26.03 -0.29 -9.24
CA GLU A 95 -26.16 0.65 -8.13
C GLU A 95 -24.80 1.24 -7.70
N HIS A 96 -23.69 0.75 -8.29
CA HIS A 96 -22.32 1.14 -8.00
C HIS A 96 -21.86 2.23 -8.97
N ILE A 97 -21.44 3.38 -8.44
CA ILE A 97 -20.94 4.53 -9.21
C ILE A 97 -19.55 4.89 -8.68
N GLY A 98 -18.62 5.23 -9.58
CA GLY A 98 -17.24 5.58 -9.25
C GLY A 98 -16.24 4.80 -10.08
N ASP A 99 -15.13 5.46 -10.41
CA ASP A 99 -14.16 4.88 -11.33
C ASP A 99 -13.28 3.83 -10.63
N CYS A 100 -13.27 2.62 -11.19
CA CYS A 100 -12.37 1.57 -10.71
C CYS A 100 -10.90 1.95 -10.96
N LYS A 101 -10.62 2.58 -12.12
CA LYS A 101 -9.27 3.03 -12.52
C LYS A 101 -9.30 4.48 -12.99
N ALA A 102 -8.19 5.18 -12.79
CA ALA A 102 -8.07 6.56 -13.20
C ALA A 102 -8.14 6.69 -14.74
N PRO A 103 -8.81 7.74 -15.28
CA PRO A 103 -8.96 7.92 -16.73
C PRO A 103 -7.62 8.08 -17.47
N CYS A 104 -6.61 8.66 -16.81
CA CYS A 104 -5.26 8.77 -17.35
C CYS A 104 -4.57 7.41 -17.55
N THR A 105 -4.91 6.40 -16.74
CA THR A 105 -4.41 5.02 -16.89
C THR A 105 -5.09 4.32 -18.06
N LEU A 106 -6.38 4.55 -18.26
CA LEU A 106 -7.16 3.94 -19.35
C LEU A 106 -6.79 4.50 -20.71
N ASN A 107 -6.57 5.82 -20.78
CA ASN A 107 -6.20 6.47 -22.02
C ASN A 107 -4.71 6.31 -22.38
N CYS A 108 -3.91 5.70 -21.50
CA CYS A 108 -2.56 5.27 -21.84
C CYS A 108 -2.64 3.93 -22.58
N PRO A 109 -2.15 3.80 -23.82
CA PRO A 109 -2.22 2.53 -24.55
C PRO A 109 -1.57 1.35 -23.84
N ALA A 110 -0.49 1.59 -23.10
CA ALA A 110 0.20 0.54 -22.32
C ALA A 110 -0.44 0.32 -20.94
N HIS A 111 -1.53 1.01 -20.61
CA HIS A 111 -2.21 0.96 -19.32
C HIS A 111 -1.26 1.10 -18.11
N THR A 112 -0.27 2.00 -18.23
CA THR A 112 0.64 2.35 -17.13
C THR A 112 -0.17 2.93 -15.97
N ASP A 113 0.17 2.58 -14.73
CA ASP A 113 -0.51 3.11 -13.53
C ASP A 113 -0.12 4.57 -13.27
N VAL A 114 -0.73 5.48 -14.03
CA VAL A 114 -0.43 6.91 -13.99
C VAL A 114 -0.72 7.51 -12.61
N GLN A 115 -1.82 7.10 -11.98
CA GLN A 115 -2.16 7.60 -10.66
C GLN A 115 -1.11 7.17 -9.64
N GLY A 116 -0.74 5.89 -9.65
CA GLY A 116 0.27 5.33 -8.75
C GLY A 116 1.61 6.02 -8.87
N TYR A 117 2.23 6.03 -10.05
CA TYR A 117 3.60 6.55 -10.16
C TYR A 117 3.69 8.07 -9.95
N VAL A 118 2.64 8.82 -10.29
CA VAL A 118 2.57 10.27 -10.00
C VAL A 118 2.44 10.52 -8.49
N GLY A 119 1.63 9.72 -7.78
CA GLY A 119 1.53 9.82 -6.33
C GLY A 119 2.81 9.39 -5.61
N LEU A 120 3.52 8.37 -6.11
CA LEU A 120 4.83 7.97 -5.57
C LEU A 120 5.87 9.10 -5.67
N VAL A 121 5.91 9.84 -6.78
CA VAL A 121 6.76 11.04 -6.89
C VAL A 121 6.34 12.11 -5.89
N ALA A 122 5.04 12.36 -5.72
CA ALA A 122 4.56 13.30 -4.70
C ALA A 122 4.96 12.86 -3.26
N ASN A 123 5.04 11.55 -3.03
CA ASN A 123 5.48 10.94 -1.78
C ASN A 123 7.00 10.85 -1.62
N LYS A 124 7.78 11.36 -2.59
CA LYS A 124 9.25 11.28 -2.65
C LYS A 124 9.83 9.86 -2.83
N GLN A 125 9.03 8.94 -3.37
CA GLN A 125 9.39 7.56 -3.63
C GLN A 125 9.73 7.38 -5.11
N TYR A 126 10.87 7.95 -5.53
CA TYR A 126 11.22 8.07 -6.95
C TYR A 126 11.63 6.73 -7.58
N LYS A 127 12.38 5.91 -6.84
CA LYS A 127 12.80 4.59 -7.32
C LYS A 127 11.60 3.66 -7.46
N GLU A 128 10.71 3.66 -6.47
CA GLU A 128 9.46 2.90 -6.46
C GLU A 128 8.52 3.37 -7.57
N SER A 129 8.45 4.69 -7.82
CA SER A 129 7.71 5.27 -8.95
C SER A 129 8.20 4.69 -10.28
N LEU A 130 9.52 4.63 -10.50
CA LEU A 130 10.08 4.01 -11.69
C LEU A 130 9.80 2.52 -11.77
N MET A 131 9.95 1.79 -10.66
CA MET A 131 9.66 0.35 -10.60
C MET A 131 8.21 0.08 -11.06
N LEU A 132 7.26 0.88 -10.55
CA LEU A 132 5.86 0.81 -10.95
C LEU A 132 5.65 1.15 -12.43
N ILE A 133 6.36 2.14 -12.98
CA ILE A 133 6.32 2.44 -14.41
C ILE A 133 6.83 1.23 -15.23
N LYS A 134 7.97 0.65 -14.83
CA LYS A 134 8.62 -0.49 -15.49
C LYS A 134 7.77 -1.77 -15.44
N GLU A 135 6.78 -1.88 -14.55
CA GLU A 135 5.80 -2.98 -14.60
C GLU A 135 4.99 -3.03 -15.91
N LYS A 136 4.84 -1.90 -16.60
CA LYS A 136 4.07 -1.78 -17.86
C LYS A 136 4.84 -1.15 -19.01
N LEU A 137 5.89 -0.38 -18.73
CA LEU A 137 6.61 0.43 -19.70
C LEU A 137 8.13 0.26 -19.54
N PRO A 138 8.81 -0.48 -20.43
CA PRO A 138 10.24 -0.77 -20.29
C PRO A 138 11.18 0.37 -20.67
N LEU A 139 10.68 1.34 -21.45
CA LEU A 139 11.47 2.48 -21.95
C LEU A 139 10.92 3.84 -21.45
N PRO A 140 10.80 4.05 -20.12
CA PRO A 140 10.15 5.24 -19.56
C PRO A 140 10.87 6.56 -19.85
N ALA A 141 12.20 6.61 -19.89
CA ALA A 141 12.97 7.82 -20.17
C ALA A 141 12.82 8.26 -21.63
N SER A 142 12.81 7.30 -22.57
CA SER A 142 12.55 7.59 -23.98
C SER A 142 11.12 8.05 -24.20
N ILE A 143 10.14 7.30 -23.67
CA ILE A 143 8.72 7.60 -23.87
C ILE A 143 8.28 8.87 -23.14
N GLY A 144 8.86 9.18 -21.98
CA GLY A 144 8.61 10.44 -21.28
C GLY A 144 8.91 11.68 -22.14
N ARG A 145 9.88 11.59 -23.07
CA ARG A 145 10.31 12.68 -23.95
C ARG A 145 9.52 12.79 -25.26
N VAL A 146 9.05 11.66 -25.81
CA VAL A 146 8.50 11.63 -27.19
C VAL A 146 7.01 11.30 -27.28
N CYS A 147 6.39 10.90 -26.16
CA CYS A 147 4.98 10.53 -26.15
C CYS A 147 4.08 11.76 -26.39
N PRO A 148 2.95 11.63 -27.10
CA PRO A 148 1.94 12.69 -27.24
C PRO A 148 0.98 12.79 -26.03
N HIS A 149 1.33 12.14 -24.93
CA HIS A 149 0.67 12.19 -23.62
C HIS A 149 -0.87 12.08 -23.65
N PRO A 150 -1.45 11.02 -24.26
CA PRO A 150 -2.91 10.83 -24.26
C PRO A 150 -3.48 10.77 -22.83
N CYS A 151 -2.71 10.27 -21.87
CA CYS A 151 -3.05 10.29 -20.44
C CYS A 151 -3.33 11.71 -19.90
N GLU A 152 -2.66 12.75 -20.39
CA GLU A 152 -2.90 14.14 -20.00
C GLU A 152 -4.20 14.68 -20.60
N LYS A 153 -4.54 14.28 -21.83
CA LYS A 153 -5.82 14.64 -22.49
C LYS A 153 -7.04 14.09 -21.73
N ALA A 154 -6.87 12.97 -21.02
CA ALA A 154 -7.91 12.38 -20.17
C ALA A 154 -7.82 12.81 -18.69
N CYS A 155 -6.85 13.66 -18.32
CA CYS A 155 -6.64 14.08 -16.94
C CYS A 155 -7.81 14.97 -16.48
N ARG A 156 -8.51 14.56 -15.40
CA ARG A 156 -9.64 15.32 -14.85
C ARG A 156 -9.26 16.62 -14.17
N ARG A 157 -7.97 16.86 -13.89
CA ARG A 157 -7.51 18.18 -13.44
C ARG A 157 -7.89 19.29 -14.42
N GLN A 158 -8.08 18.96 -15.70
CA GLN A 158 -8.63 19.83 -16.76
C GLN A 158 -9.99 20.46 -16.43
N HIS A 159 -10.77 19.85 -15.53
CA HIS A 159 -12.03 20.41 -15.04
C HIS A 159 -11.84 21.51 -13.98
N VAL A 160 -10.65 21.63 -13.40
CA VAL A 160 -10.24 22.66 -12.44
C VAL A 160 -9.40 23.73 -13.14
N GLU A 161 -8.40 23.30 -13.90
CA GLU A 161 -7.32 24.08 -14.53
C GLU A 161 -6.48 23.20 -15.48
N ASP A 162 -5.21 23.50 -15.77
CA ASP A 162 -4.36 22.64 -16.63
C ASP A 162 -4.14 21.22 -16.06
N SER A 163 -3.96 20.24 -16.95
CA SER A 163 -3.61 18.86 -16.60
C SER A 163 -2.32 18.76 -15.78
N VAL A 164 -2.14 17.63 -15.09
CA VAL A 164 -0.85 17.28 -14.49
C VAL A 164 0.16 17.00 -15.60
N SER A 165 1.40 17.48 -15.48
CA SER A 165 2.52 17.17 -16.39
C SER A 165 3.04 15.73 -16.20
N ILE A 166 2.18 14.75 -16.45
CA ILE A 166 2.43 13.31 -16.29
C ILE A 166 3.68 12.87 -17.06
N ALA A 167 3.89 13.43 -18.24
CA ALA A 167 5.07 13.23 -19.08
C ALA A 167 6.38 13.54 -18.35
N CYS A 168 6.48 14.76 -17.83
CA CYS A 168 7.68 15.24 -17.14
C CYS A 168 7.94 14.48 -15.85
N ILE A 169 6.89 14.13 -15.11
CA ILE A 169 7.03 13.29 -13.91
C ILE A 169 7.62 11.92 -14.26
N LYS A 170 7.16 11.31 -15.36
CA LYS A 170 7.71 10.04 -15.86
C LYS A 170 9.19 10.19 -16.26
N THR A 171 9.51 11.25 -17.00
CA THR A 171 10.90 11.57 -17.38
C THR A 171 11.77 11.76 -16.14
N PHE A 172 11.28 12.49 -15.15
CA PHE A 172 11.98 12.70 -13.87
C PHE A 172 12.27 11.39 -13.15
N ALA A 173 11.28 10.51 -12.97
CA ALA A 173 11.48 9.23 -12.29
C ALA A 173 12.49 8.34 -13.03
N ALA A 174 12.44 8.32 -14.37
CA ALA A 174 13.36 7.53 -15.18
C ALA A 174 14.79 8.10 -15.17
N ASP A 175 14.95 9.42 -15.31
CA ASP A 175 16.25 10.08 -15.25
C ASP A 175 16.88 9.99 -13.86
N TYR A 176 16.07 10.02 -12.79
CA TYR A 176 16.56 9.83 -11.42
C TYR A 176 17.29 8.49 -11.26
N ASP A 177 16.71 7.40 -11.77
CA ASP A 177 17.31 6.06 -11.74
C ASP A 177 18.56 5.97 -12.61
N LEU A 178 18.48 6.44 -13.86
CA LEU A 178 19.62 6.41 -14.79
C LEU A 178 20.82 7.22 -14.28
N ASN A 179 20.59 8.25 -13.46
CA ASN A 179 21.64 9.07 -12.86
C ASN A 179 22.04 8.66 -11.43
N SER A 180 21.37 7.66 -10.84
CA SER A 180 21.58 7.27 -9.43
C SER A 180 22.89 6.50 -9.18
N GLY A 181 23.47 5.89 -10.23
CA GLY A 181 24.57 4.94 -10.12
C GLY A 181 24.16 3.53 -9.71
N ASP A 182 22.88 3.31 -9.40
CA ASP A 182 22.26 2.02 -9.04
C ASP A 182 20.96 1.82 -9.85
N VAL A 183 21.13 1.62 -11.17
CA VAL A 183 20.04 1.49 -12.14
C VAL A 183 19.19 0.27 -11.82
N TYR A 184 17.87 0.45 -11.77
CA TYR A 184 16.95 -0.63 -11.45
C TYR A 184 16.81 -1.63 -12.60
N ILE A 185 17.21 -2.87 -12.31
CA ILE A 185 16.99 -4.06 -13.14
C ILE A 185 15.84 -4.88 -12.52
N PRO A 186 14.77 -5.19 -13.28
CA PRO A 186 13.67 -6.00 -12.79
C PRO A 186 14.08 -7.42 -12.40
N SER A 187 13.41 -7.98 -11.38
CA SER A 187 13.57 -9.39 -11.05
C SER A 187 12.94 -10.28 -12.13
N LEU A 188 13.63 -11.38 -12.44
CA LEU A 188 13.21 -12.39 -13.41
C LEU A 188 12.59 -13.58 -12.68
N LYS A 189 11.55 -14.20 -13.25
CA LYS A 189 11.03 -15.49 -12.78
C LYS A 189 12.04 -16.61 -13.04
N GLU A 190 11.80 -17.77 -12.43
CA GLU A 190 12.59 -18.97 -12.68
C GLU A 190 12.63 -19.32 -14.17
N ALA A 191 13.78 -19.82 -14.63
CA ALA A 191 13.98 -20.14 -16.03
C ALA A 191 13.01 -21.24 -16.49
N THR A 192 12.19 -20.91 -17.50
CA THR A 192 11.18 -21.81 -18.08
C THR A 192 11.79 -22.85 -19.04
N GLY A 193 13.03 -22.63 -19.48
CA GLY A 193 13.70 -23.43 -20.53
C GLY A 193 13.17 -23.18 -21.94
N LYS A 194 12.22 -22.26 -22.13
CA LYS A 194 11.66 -21.86 -23.43
C LYS A 194 12.49 -20.78 -24.09
N LYS A 195 12.60 -20.82 -25.42
CA LYS A 195 13.34 -19.84 -26.24
C LYS A 195 12.40 -19.09 -27.16
N VAL A 196 12.52 -17.75 -27.19
CA VAL A 196 11.72 -16.89 -28.06
C VAL A 196 12.63 -16.03 -28.93
N ALA A 197 12.35 -16.01 -30.23
CA ALA A 197 13.00 -15.08 -31.17
C ALA A 197 12.17 -13.81 -31.33
N VAL A 198 12.80 -12.65 -31.19
CA VAL A 198 12.18 -11.34 -31.40
C VAL A 198 12.83 -10.69 -32.62
N VAL A 199 12.05 -10.36 -33.64
CA VAL A 199 12.54 -9.73 -34.87
C VAL A 199 12.28 -8.23 -34.81
N GLY A 200 13.36 -7.45 -34.75
CA GLY A 200 13.38 -6.00 -34.59
C GLY A 200 13.62 -5.57 -33.14
N ALA A 201 14.63 -4.73 -32.91
CA ALA A 201 14.93 -4.07 -31.64
C ALA A 201 14.29 -2.67 -31.55
N GLY A 202 13.12 -2.49 -32.15
CA GLY A 202 12.28 -1.28 -32.00
C GLY A 202 11.41 -1.33 -30.74
N PRO A 203 10.55 -0.32 -30.51
CA PRO A 203 9.74 -0.21 -29.27
C PRO A 203 8.89 -1.45 -28.96
N ALA A 204 8.24 -2.05 -29.98
CA ALA A 204 7.44 -3.25 -29.80
C ALA A 204 8.30 -4.49 -29.48
N GLY A 205 9.42 -4.66 -30.18
CA GLY A 205 10.32 -5.80 -29.98
C GLY A 205 11.05 -5.74 -28.64
N LEU A 206 11.59 -4.58 -28.27
CA LEU A 206 12.20 -4.34 -26.95
C LEU A 206 11.18 -4.56 -25.83
N SER A 207 9.93 -4.13 -26.02
CA SER A 207 8.85 -4.37 -25.07
C SER A 207 8.53 -5.86 -24.93
N ALA A 208 8.34 -6.57 -26.04
CA ALA A 208 8.10 -8.01 -26.02
C ALA A 208 9.25 -8.77 -25.33
N ALA A 209 10.50 -8.45 -25.70
CA ALA A 209 11.69 -9.05 -25.11
C ALA A 209 11.75 -8.84 -23.59
N TYR A 210 11.53 -7.60 -23.13
CA TYR A 210 11.53 -7.26 -21.71
C TYR A 210 10.55 -8.11 -20.90
N PHE A 211 9.29 -8.24 -21.36
CA PHE A 211 8.28 -8.99 -20.63
C PHE A 211 8.51 -10.51 -20.69
N LEU A 212 8.99 -11.02 -21.83
CA LEU A 212 9.33 -12.45 -21.97
C LEU A 212 10.52 -12.85 -21.09
N LEU A 213 11.54 -11.99 -20.96
CA LEU A 213 12.66 -12.19 -20.04
C LEU A 213 12.19 -12.18 -18.59
N ARG A 214 11.33 -11.22 -18.22
CA ARG A 214 10.75 -11.13 -16.88
C ARG A 214 9.96 -12.39 -16.51
N ASP A 215 9.30 -13.02 -17.49
CA ASP A 215 8.59 -14.28 -17.33
C ASP A 215 9.50 -15.54 -17.35
N GLY A 216 10.82 -15.38 -17.47
CA GLY A 216 11.80 -16.45 -17.34
C GLY A 216 12.12 -17.19 -18.65
N HIS A 217 11.80 -16.61 -19.81
CA HIS A 217 12.16 -17.17 -21.12
C HIS A 217 13.53 -16.68 -21.59
N GLU A 218 14.24 -17.48 -22.38
CA GLU A 218 15.44 -17.04 -23.09
C GLU A 218 15.03 -16.28 -24.36
N VAL A 219 15.53 -15.05 -24.52
CA VAL A 219 15.17 -14.19 -25.65
C VAL A 219 16.39 -13.83 -26.49
N GLU A 220 16.28 -14.07 -27.80
CA GLU A 220 17.24 -13.57 -28.79
C GLU A 220 16.54 -12.57 -29.72
N ILE A 221 17.12 -11.38 -29.84
CA ILE A 221 16.63 -10.30 -30.70
C ILE A 221 17.45 -10.31 -32.00
N PHE A 222 16.80 -10.17 -33.15
CA PHE A 222 17.43 -10.03 -34.45
C PHE A 222 17.11 -8.64 -35.01
N GLU A 223 18.12 -7.78 -35.12
CA GLU A 223 18.00 -6.39 -35.56
C GLU A 223 18.74 -6.20 -36.89
N ALA A 224 18.06 -5.57 -37.86
CA ALA A 224 18.62 -5.33 -39.18
C ALA A 224 19.62 -4.16 -39.20
N LYS A 225 19.52 -3.25 -38.23
CA LYS A 225 20.41 -2.09 -38.06
C LYS A 225 21.58 -2.39 -37.12
N ASP A 226 22.55 -1.47 -37.09
CA ASP A 226 23.78 -1.60 -36.30
C ASP A 226 23.57 -1.33 -34.80
N LEU A 227 22.52 -0.60 -34.43
CA LEU A 227 22.22 -0.21 -33.05
C LEU A 227 20.73 -0.38 -32.74
N PRO A 228 20.36 -0.62 -31.46
CA PRO A 228 18.99 -0.91 -31.06
C PRO A 228 18.15 0.36 -30.90
N GLY A 229 16.83 0.21 -30.77
CA GLY A 229 15.88 1.30 -30.55
C GLY A 229 14.96 1.58 -31.75
N GLY A 230 15.26 1.03 -32.93
CA GLY A 230 14.45 1.18 -34.14
C GLY A 230 14.07 2.64 -34.40
N MET A 231 12.77 2.92 -34.61
CA MET A 231 12.30 4.29 -34.87
C MET A 231 12.55 5.29 -33.74
N LEU A 232 12.74 4.87 -32.48
CA LEU A 232 13.16 5.81 -31.43
C LEU A 232 14.57 6.34 -31.67
N ARG A 233 15.49 5.48 -32.14
CA ARG A 233 16.85 5.90 -32.49
C ARG A 233 16.86 6.65 -33.81
N TYR A 234 16.34 6.04 -34.86
CA TYR A 234 16.61 6.48 -36.22
C TYR A 234 15.53 7.44 -36.78
N GLY A 235 14.34 7.44 -36.20
CA GLY A 235 13.21 8.26 -36.64
C GLY A 235 12.96 9.52 -35.82
N ILE A 236 13.65 9.70 -34.68
CA ILE A 236 13.50 10.87 -33.80
C ILE A 236 14.85 11.58 -33.69
N PRO A 237 14.94 12.92 -33.82
CA PRO A 237 16.22 13.64 -33.72
C PRO A 237 16.87 13.63 -32.33
N GLU A 238 18.20 13.79 -32.29
CA GLU A 238 19.02 13.80 -31.06
C GLU A 238 18.59 14.86 -30.04
N TYR A 239 18.20 16.06 -30.51
CA TYR A 239 17.79 17.15 -29.63
C TYR A 239 16.51 16.85 -28.84
N ARG A 240 15.69 15.91 -29.34
CA ARG A 240 14.39 15.53 -28.79
C ARG A 240 14.48 14.23 -28.00
N LEU A 241 15.17 13.25 -28.54
CA LEU A 241 15.47 11.98 -27.87
C LEU A 241 16.98 11.66 -28.01
N PRO A 242 17.76 11.95 -26.96
CA PRO A 242 19.19 11.68 -26.94
C PRO A 242 19.49 10.19 -27.09
N LYS A 243 20.48 9.83 -27.91
CA LYS A 243 20.76 8.42 -28.26
C LYS A 243 21.28 7.65 -27.06
N ASN A 244 22.07 8.31 -26.21
CA ASN A 244 22.58 7.73 -24.98
C ASN A 244 21.47 7.32 -23.99
N VAL A 245 20.30 7.98 -24.01
CA VAL A 245 19.14 7.55 -23.20
C VAL A 245 18.57 6.25 -23.74
N VAL A 246 18.45 6.12 -25.06
CA VAL A 246 18.00 4.87 -25.71
C VAL A 246 19.00 3.74 -25.43
N ASP A 247 20.30 4.02 -25.54
CA ASP A 247 21.37 3.07 -25.20
C ASP A 247 21.23 2.59 -23.75
N ALA A 248 21.11 3.51 -22.79
CA ALA A 248 21.00 3.16 -21.37
C ALA A 248 19.79 2.29 -21.05
N GLU A 249 18.62 2.58 -21.65
CA GLU A 249 17.42 1.76 -21.43
C GLU A 249 17.49 0.39 -22.10
N VAL A 250 18.12 0.27 -23.27
CA VAL A 250 18.34 -1.03 -23.92
C VAL A 250 19.36 -1.86 -23.16
N SER A 251 20.40 -1.24 -22.60
CA SER A 251 21.39 -1.95 -21.78
C SER A 251 20.77 -2.63 -20.56
N VAL A 252 19.71 -2.07 -19.96
CA VAL A 252 18.93 -2.77 -18.92
C VAL A 252 18.32 -4.08 -19.45
N ILE A 253 17.81 -4.10 -20.68
CA ILE A 253 17.23 -5.30 -21.32
C ILE A 253 18.33 -6.33 -21.65
N GLU A 254 19.51 -5.87 -22.06
CA GLU A 254 20.69 -6.74 -22.26
C GLU A 254 21.19 -7.34 -20.94
N GLU A 255 21.23 -6.55 -19.86
CA GLU A 255 21.59 -7.00 -18.51
C GLU A 255 20.57 -8.00 -17.93
N MET A 256 19.30 -7.89 -18.31
CA MET A 256 18.27 -8.91 -18.04
C MET A 256 18.53 -10.24 -18.78
N GLY A 257 19.42 -10.26 -19.77
CA GLY A 257 19.82 -11.46 -20.51
C GLY A 257 19.41 -11.51 -21.98
N ALA A 258 18.86 -10.43 -22.56
CA ALA A 258 18.58 -10.37 -23.99
C ALA A 258 19.87 -10.47 -24.80
N LYS A 259 19.91 -11.35 -25.80
CA LYS A 259 21.01 -11.38 -26.79
C LYS A 259 20.57 -10.66 -28.06
N ILE A 260 21.20 -9.55 -28.41
CA ILE A 260 20.86 -8.78 -29.61
C ILE A 260 21.86 -9.08 -30.73
N ASN A 261 21.35 -9.59 -31.85
CA ASN A 261 22.11 -9.90 -33.06
C ASN A 261 21.88 -8.78 -34.09
N TYR A 262 22.84 -7.86 -34.18
CA TYR A 262 22.80 -6.71 -35.10
C TYR A 262 23.17 -7.10 -36.53
N GLY A 263 22.72 -6.31 -37.50
CA GLY A 263 22.98 -6.52 -38.92
C GLY A 263 22.32 -7.79 -39.50
N VAL A 264 21.27 -8.32 -38.86
CA VAL A 264 20.56 -9.52 -39.31
C VAL A 264 19.17 -9.15 -39.82
N LYS A 265 18.96 -9.23 -41.13
CA LYS A 265 17.67 -8.95 -41.76
C LYS A 265 16.92 -10.24 -42.09
N ILE A 266 15.82 -10.48 -41.38
CA ILE A 266 14.96 -11.65 -41.62
C ILE A 266 14.25 -11.53 -42.97
N GLY A 267 14.30 -12.60 -43.76
CA GLY A 267 13.89 -12.67 -45.16
C GLY A 267 15.05 -12.54 -46.16
N GLU A 268 16.23 -12.10 -45.73
CA GLU A 268 17.44 -11.98 -46.56
C GLU A 268 18.60 -12.81 -45.97
N ASP A 269 19.04 -12.47 -44.76
CA ASP A 269 20.17 -13.15 -44.09
C ASP A 269 19.74 -14.46 -43.40
N MET A 270 18.49 -14.51 -42.95
CA MET A 270 17.88 -15.67 -42.27
C MET A 270 16.41 -15.80 -42.64
N THR A 271 15.89 -17.03 -42.72
CA THR A 271 14.47 -17.27 -43.04
C THR A 271 13.61 -17.30 -41.78
N LEU A 272 12.34 -16.90 -41.91
CA LEU A 272 11.36 -17.05 -40.83
C LEU A 272 11.16 -18.52 -40.44
N ASP A 273 11.18 -19.43 -41.41
CA ASP A 273 11.07 -20.88 -41.18
C ASP A 273 12.20 -21.41 -40.29
N TYR A 274 13.43 -20.88 -40.44
CA TYR A 274 14.53 -21.26 -39.57
C TYR A 274 14.27 -20.85 -38.12
N LEU A 275 13.77 -19.62 -37.89
CA LEU A 275 13.41 -19.15 -36.55
C LEU A 275 12.29 -20.00 -35.95
N GLN A 276 11.24 -20.31 -36.72
CA GLN A 276 10.13 -21.12 -36.25
C GLN A 276 10.55 -22.54 -35.84
N ASN A 277 11.59 -23.11 -36.48
CA ASN A 277 12.11 -24.44 -36.13
C ASN A 277 13.08 -24.43 -34.94
N LYS A 278 13.74 -23.30 -34.66
CA LYS A 278 14.79 -23.19 -33.62
C LYS A 278 14.26 -22.65 -32.28
N TYR A 279 13.20 -21.85 -32.30
CA TYR A 279 12.62 -21.20 -31.12
C TYR A 279 11.20 -21.71 -30.91
N ASP A 280 10.74 -21.72 -29.64
CA ASP A 280 9.39 -22.15 -29.29
C ASP A 280 8.31 -21.15 -29.74
N ALA A 281 8.68 -19.88 -29.87
CA ALA A 281 7.84 -18.82 -30.43
C ALA A 281 8.67 -17.75 -31.15
N VAL A 282 8.04 -17.03 -32.08
CA VAL A 282 8.64 -15.91 -32.80
C VAL A 282 7.73 -14.68 -32.73
N PHE A 283 8.28 -13.51 -32.37
CA PHE A 283 7.56 -12.23 -32.40
C PHE A 283 8.14 -11.30 -33.48
N LEU A 284 7.28 -10.74 -34.32
CA LEU A 284 7.62 -9.85 -35.43
C LEU A 284 7.29 -8.39 -35.09
N GLY A 285 8.33 -7.60 -34.80
CA GLY A 285 8.27 -6.16 -34.48
C GLY A 285 9.06 -5.30 -35.47
N ILE A 286 8.92 -5.57 -36.77
CA ILE A 286 9.79 -5.01 -37.84
C ILE A 286 9.62 -3.50 -38.12
N GLY A 287 8.58 -2.84 -37.59
CA GLY A 287 8.35 -1.40 -37.76
C GLY A 287 7.92 -0.96 -39.17
N ALA A 288 7.73 0.36 -39.35
CA ALA A 288 7.32 0.98 -40.62
C ALA A 288 8.42 1.90 -41.18
N TRP A 289 9.39 1.33 -41.89
CA TRP A 289 10.62 2.04 -42.31
C TRP A 289 10.50 2.84 -43.61
N LYS A 290 9.44 2.65 -44.39
CA LYS A 290 9.35 3.23 -45.74
C LYS A 290 8.57 4.54 -45.74
N SER A 291 9.16 5.61 -46.29
CA SER A 291 8.47 6.89 -46.50
C SER A 291 7.29 6.74 -47.47
N SER A 292 6.12 7.29 -47.14
CA SER A 292 4.99 7.35 -48.09
C SER A 292 5.24 8.37 -49.21
N PRO A 293 4.88 8.07 -50.47
CA PRO A 293 5.10 8.99 -51.59
C PRO A 293 4.16 10.20 -51.54
N MET A 294 4.57 11.32 -52.16
CA MET A 294 3.75 12.53 -52.28
C MET A 294 2.61 12.36 -53.30
N ARG A 295 2.80 11.44 -54.26
CA ARG A 295 1.85 11.13 -55.34
C ARG A 295 1.60 12.34 -56.23
N CYS A 296 2.65 13.13 -56.50
CA CYS A 296 2.64 14.23 -57.43
C CYS A 296 3.70 14.01 -58.53
N GLU A 297 3.51 14.68 -59.67
CA GLU A 297 4.46 14.60 -60.77
C GLU A 297 5.81 15.22 -60.35
N GLY A 298 6.92 14.56 -60.71
CA GLY A 298 8.28 15.01 -60.40
C GLY A 298 8.81 14.61 -59.01
N GLU A 299 8.13 13.74 -58.25
CA GLU A 299 8.56 13.32 -56.90
C GLU A 299 9.88 12.53 -56.84
N ASN A 300 10.41 12.07 -57.98
CA ASN A 300 11.68 11.33 -58.07
C ASN A 300 12.88 12.19 -58.52
N LYS A 301 12.72 13.52 -58.60
CA LYS A 301 13.80 14.45 -59.02
C LYS A 301 14.90 14.56 -57.95
N ASP A 302 16.11 14.92 -58.37
CA ASP A 302 17.21 15.18 -57.44
C ASP A 302 16.87 16.37 -56.52
N GLY A 303 17.12 16.20 -55.22
CA GLY A 303 16.70 17.14 -54.16
C GLY A 303 15.31 16.87 -53.56
N VAL A 304 14.58 15.85 -54.01
CA VAL A 304 13.39 15.35 -53.30
C VAL A 304 13.78 14.17 -52.40
N LEU A 305 13.51 14.28 -51.10
CA LEU A 305 13.88 13.28 -50.09
C LEU A 305 12.65 12.73 -49.36
N GLY A 306 12.71 11.46 -48.95
CA GLY A 306 11.77 10.92 -47.98
C GLY A 306 12.10 11.41 -46.57
N GLY A 307 11.09 11.77 -45.78
CA GLY A 307 11.29 12.30 -44.43
C GLY A 307 11.99 11.32 -43.49
N ILE A 308 11.68 10.03 -43.58
CA ILE A 308 12.32 8.99 -42.76
C ILE A 308 13.76 8.76 -43.22
N ASP A 309 13.97 8.65 -44.53
CA ASP A 309 15.32 8.47 -45.10
C ASP A 309 16.24 9.64 -44.77
N PHE A 310 15.68 10.86 -44.72
CA PHE A 310 16.38 12.06 -44.25
C PHE A 310 16.78 11.96 -42.77
N LEU A 311 15.84 11.66 -41.88
CA LEU A 311 16.12 11.56 -40.43
C LEU A 311 17.09 10.42 -40.11
N ILE A 312 16.97 9.27 -40.78
CA ILE A 312 17.91 8.15 -40.64
C ILE A 312 19.34 8.60 -40.98
N LYS A 313 19.52 9.27 -42.12
CA LYS A 313 20.85 9.78 -42.52
C LYS A 313 21.43 10.73 -41.48
N VAL A 314 20.61 11.64 -40.95
CA VAL A 314 21.05 12.58 -39.91
C VAL A 314 21.41 11.84 -38.62
N ALA A 315 20.60 10.88 -38.18
CA ALA A 315 20.86 10.08 -36.98
C ALA A 315 22.13 9.23 -37.10
N GLU A 316 22.45 8.75 -38.31
CA GLU A 316 23.69 8.00 -38.62
C GLU A 316 24.90 8.93 -38.86
N ASN A 317 24.75 10.26 -38.69
CA ASN A 317 25.76 11.27 -38.99
C ASN A 317 26.27 11.25 -40.44
N ASN A 318 25.45 10.77 -41.37
CA ASN A 318 25.75 10.80 -42.79
C ASN A 318 25.58 12.22 -43.37
N PRO A 319 26.42 12.65 -44.32
CA PRO A 319 26.28 13.97 -44.94
C PRO A 319 24.94 14.14 -45.67
N VAL A 320 24.21 15.21 -45.37
CA VAL A 320 22.96 15.57 -46.05
C VAL A 320 23.07 16.96 -46.68
N LYS A 321 22.69 17.10 -47.95
CA LYS A 321 22.65 18.39 -48.67
C LYS A 321 21.25 19.00 -48.52
N ILE A 322 21.05 19.87 -47.53
CA ILE A 322 19.74 20.45 -47.22
C ILE A 322 19.37 21.67 -48.10
N GLY A 323 20.33 22.30 -48.79
CA GLY A 323 20.07 23.53 -49.58
C GLY A 323 19.76 24.76 -48.71
N LYS A 324 19.43 25.91 -49.30
CA LYS A 324 19.09 27.13 -48.53
C LYS A 324 17.59 27.23 -48.26
N LYS A 325 16.76 26.88 -49.25
CA LYS A 325 15.29 26.87 -49.15
C LYS A 325 14.75 25.45 -49.12
N VAL A 326 14.11 25.06 -48.01
CA VAL A 326 13.58 23.71 -47.79
C VAL A 326 12.06 23.74 -47.69
N ILE A 327 11.40 22.87 -48.43
CA ILE A 327 9.96 22.61 -48.25
C ILE A 327 9.76 21.24 -47.61
N VAL A 328 9.05 21.19 -46.49
CA VAL A 328 8.62 19.96 -45.83
C VAL A 328 7.13 19.76 -46.09
N VAL A 329 6.77 18.65 -46.74
CA VAL A 329 5.37 18.33 -47.04
C VAL A 329 4.84 17.36 -46.00
N GLY A 330 3.91 17.82 -45.15
CA GLY A 330 3.38 17.01 -44.05
C GLY A 330 2.88 17.87 -42.88
N GLY A 331 2.24 17.23 -41.90
CA GLY A 331 1.73 17.93 -40.71
C GLY A 331 1.79 17.13 -39.41
N GLY A 332 2.41 15.95 -39.41
CA GLY A 332 2.61 15.13 -38.21
C GLY A 332 3.93 15.43 -37.50
N ASN A 333 4.20 14.77 -36.37
CA ASN A 333 5.42 14.97 -35.59
C ASN A 333 6.70 14.77 -36.41
N THR A 334 6.75 13.76 -37.29
CA THR A 334 7.87 13.57 -38.23
C THR A 334 8.12 14.79 -39.11
N ALA A 335 7.07 15.50 -39.56
CA ALA A 335 7.24 16.70 -40.35
C ALA A 335 7.86 17.85 -39.52
N MET A 336 7.50 17.95 -38.24
CA MET A 336 8.11 18.93 -37.32
C MET A 336 9.57 18.58 -37.06
N ASP A 337 9.88 17.32 -36.79
CA ASP A 337 11.24 16.82 -36.60
C ASP A 337 12.12 17.10 -37.84
N VAL A 338 11.60 16.85 -39.05
CA VAL A 338 12.28 17.17 -40.32
C VAL A 338 12.50 18.68 -40.45
N ALA A 339 11.49 19.50 -40.22
CA ALA A 339 11.58 20.95 -40.39
C ALA A 339 12.61 21.56 -39.43
N ARG A 340 12.54 21.21 -38.15
CA ARG A 340 13.44 21.69 -37.09
C ARG A 340 14.86 21.17 -37.25
N THR A 341 15.03 19.94 -37.74
CA THR A 341 16.34 19.39 -38.11
C THR A 341 16.93 20.13 -39.31
N SER A 342 16.11 20.50 -40.30
CA SER A 342 16.57 21.25 -41.48
C SER A 342 17.16 22.62 -41.11
N ILE A 343 16.56 23.32 -40.14
CA ILE A 343 17.10 24.58 -39.59
C ILE A 343 18.48 24.35 -38.96
N ARG A 344 18.61 23.32 -38.13
CA ARG A 344 19.88 22.98 -37.46
C ARG A 344 20.99 22.57 -38.42
N LEU A 345 20.64 22.06 -39.60
CA LEU A 345 21.58 21.74 -40.67
C LEU A 345 21.93 22.96 -41.55
N GLY A 346 21.40 24.15 -41.24
CA GLY A 346 21.79 25.41 -41.86
C GLY A 346 20.88 25.91 -42.99
N ALA A 347 19.64 25.41 -43.09
CA ALA A 347 18.66 25.98 -44.00
C ALA A 347 18.32 27.44 -43.60
N GLU A 348 18.32 28.36 -44.57
CA GLU A 348 18.00 29.79 -44.36
C GLU A 348 16.47 30.01 -44.31
N GLU A 349 15.70 29.24 -45.08
CA GLU A 349 14.24 29.26 -45.07
C GLU A 349 13.69 27.82 -45.05
N VAL A 350 12.86 27.50 -44.06
CA VAL A 350 12.15 26.21 -43.97
C VAL A 350 10.65 26.45 -43.98
N ARG A 351 9.96 25.82 -44.94
CA ARG A 351 8.51 25.95 -45.14
C ARG A 351 7.80 24.61 -44.99
N VAL A 352 6.85 24.54 -44.06
CA VAL A 352 5.94 23.39 -43.95
C VAL A 352 4.72 23.63 -44.83
N VAL A 353 4.46 22.71 -45.77
CA VAL A 353 3.27 22.70 -46.62
C VAL A 353 2.30 21.65 -46.09
N TYR A 354 1.10 22.10 -45.69
CA TYR A 354 0.05 21.24 -45.16
C TYR A 354 -1.29 21.49 -45.84
N ARG A 355 -1.97 20.40 -46.22
CA ARG A 355 -3.21 20.43 -47.02
C ARG A 355 -4.46 20.83 -46.23
N ARG A 356 -4.38 20.99 -44.91
CA ARG A 356 -5.49 21.44 -44.04
C ARG A 356 -5.05 22.66 -43.24
N THR A 357 -5.87 23.11 -42.28
CA THR A 357 -5.49 24.19 -41.37
C THR A 357 -4.66 23.65 -40.20
N GLU A 358 -4.17 24.57 -39.37
CA GLU A 358 -3.41 24.25 -38.16
C GLU A 358 -4.19 23.34 -37.20
N ASP A 359 -5.49 23.58 -37.02
CA ASP A 359 -6.35 22.84 -36.09
C ASP A 359 -6.48 21.35 -36.45
N GLU A 360 -6.28 20.99 -37.72
CA GLU A 360 -6.28 19.59 -38.17
C GLU A 360 -4.87 18.98 -38.31
N MET A 361 -3.82 19.66 -37.87
CA MET A 361 -2.47 19.08 -37.86
C MET A 361 -2.39 17.91 -36.87
N PRO A 362 -1.85 16.73 -37.29
CA PRO A 362 -1.63 15.62 -36.37
C PRO A 362 -0.48 15.80 -35.37
N ALA A 363 0.43 16.77 -35.58
CA ALA A 363 1.52 17.04 -34.66
C ALA A 363 1.00 17.60 -33.33
N GLU A 364 1.75 17.37 -32.24
CA GLU A 364 1.39 17.97 -30.95
C GLU A 364 1.58 19.48 -30.98
N LYS A 365 0.70 20.23 -30.31
CA LYS A 365 0.67 21.70 -30.36
C LYS A 365 2.01 22.32 -30.01
N ILE A 366 2.67 21.80 -28.98
CA ILE A 366 3.99 22.27 -28.54
C ILE A 366 5.05 22.14 -29.64
N GLU A 367 5.01 21.08 -30.44
CA GLU A 367 5.96 20.88 -31.55
C GLU A 367 5.74 21.89 -32.68
N ILE A 368 4.49 22.30 -32.90
CA ILE A 368 4.12 23.34 -33.87
C ILE A 368 4.57 24.72 -33.36
N GLU A 369 4.30 25.02 -32.09
CA GLU A 369 4.72 26.26 -31.43
C GLU A 369 6.25 26.41 -31.44
N GLU A 370 6.97 25.39 -31.00
CA GLU A 370 8.43 25.40 -30.98
C GLU A 370 9.05 25.52 -32.38
N ALA A 371 8.43 24.90 -33.39
CA ALA A 371 8.85 25.05 -34.79
C ALA A 371 8.65 26.48 -35.30
N LYS A 372 7.54 27.14 -34.95
CA LYS A 372 7.30 28.55 -35.29
C LYS A 372 8.31 29.48 -34.61
N GLU A 373 8.60 29.24 -33.33
CA GLU A 373 9.61 29.99 -32.57
C GLU A 373 11.02 29.85 -33.17
N GLU A 374 11.34 28.70 -33.75
CA GLU A 374 12.61 28.45 -34.45
C GLU A 374 12.66 29.06 -35.87
N GLY A 375 11.54 29.59 -36.38
CA GLY A 375 11.46 30.29 -37.67
C GLY A 375 10.84 29.48 -38.82
N VAL A 376 10.18 28.35 -38.55
CA VAL A 376 9.48 27.57 -39.58
C VAL A 376 8.25 28.32 -40.10
N ILE A 377 8.15 28.44 -41.43
CA ILE A 377 7.02 29.10 -42.11
C ILE A 377 5.95 28.05 -42.44
N PHE A 378 4.71 28.27 -42.02
CA PHE A 378 3.60 27.36 -42.32
C PHE A 378 2.76 27.86 -43.50
N SER A 379 2.54 26.98 -44.48
CA SER A 379 1.67 27.19 -45.64
C SER A 379 0.53 26.19 -45.59
N PHE A 380 -0.55 26.60 -44.94
CA PHE A 380 -1.77 25.81 -44.78
C PHE A 380 -2.59 25.78 -46.07
N LEU A 381 -3.58 24.88 -46.09
CA LEU A 381 -4.51 24.71 -47.21
C LEU A 381 -3.79 24.61 -48.56
N SER A 382 -2.66 23.90 -48.57
CA SER A 382 -1.79 23.77 -49.75
C SER A 382 -1.40 22.30 -49.90
N ALA A 383 -1.72 21.67 -51.03
CA ALA A 383 -1.33 20.29 -51.32
C ALA A 383 -0.37 20.23 -52.52
N PRO A 384 0.65 19.36 -52.51
CA PRO A 384 1.59 19.24 -53.61
C PRO A 384 0.87 18.77 -54.89
N ALA A 385 1.08 19.46 -56.01
CA ALA A 385 0.53 19.10 -57.31
C ALA A 385 1.64 18.72 -58.32
N LEU A 386 2.74 19.47 -58.35
CA LEU A 386 3.88 19.24 -59.25
C LEU A 386 5.18 19.72 -58.60
N VAL A 387 6.23 18.91 -58.66
CA VAL A 387 7.61 19.32 -58.34
C VAL A 387 8.23 19.96 -59.58
N GLU A 388 8.65 21.22 -59.48
CA GLU A 388 9.23 21.99 -60.58
C GLU A 388 10.75 21.76 -60.71
N GLY A 389 11.26 21.96 -61.94
CA GLY A 389 12.66 21.70 -62.33
C GLY A 389 12.77 20.63 -63.42
N GLU A 390 13.89 20.57 -64.15
CA GLU A 390 14.14 19.51 -65.14
C GLU A 390 14.64 18.24 -64.43
N ASP A 391 15.93 18.20 -64.08
CA ASP A 391 16.56 17.07 -63.37
C ASP A 391 16.66 17.29 -61.85
N LYS A 392 16.79 18.55 -61.43
CA LYS A 392 16.91 18.97 -60.03
C LYS A 392 15.73 19.86 -59.64
N VAL A 393 15.25 19.71 -58.42
CA VAL A 393 14.16 20.52 -57.88
C VAL A 393 14.53 22.01 -57.84
N THR A 394 13.58 22.85 -58.24
CA THR A 394 13.65 24.32 -58.11
C THR A 394 12.47 24.91 -57.34
N GLY A 395 11.41 24.12 -57.12
CA GLY A 395 10.22 24.57 -56.40
C GLY A 395 9.13 23.50 -56.34
N LEU A 396 8.09 23.80 -55.55
CA LEU A 396 6.89 22.98 -55.42
C LEU A 396 5.67 23.81 -55.80
N LYS A 397 4.96 23.37 -56.84
CA LYS A 397 3.64 23.89 -57.19
C LYS A 397 2.59 23.16 -56.36
N CYS A 398 1.87 23.94 -55.55
CA CYS A 398 0.81 23.46 -54.68
C CYS A 398 -0.56 23.92 -55.20
N GLU A 399 -1.55 23.06 -55.12
CA GLU A 399 -2.95 23.42 -55.29
C GLU A 399 -3.51 23.93 -53.95
N LYS A 400 -4.23 25.05 -53.99
CA LYS A 400 -4.93 25.58 -52.82
C LYS A 400 -6.12 24.68 -52.49
N MET A 401 -6.35 24.50 -51.20
CA MET A 401 -7.38 23.63 -50.65
C MET A 401 -8.42 24.47 -49.90
N VAL A 402 -9.65 23.95 -49.82
CA VAL A 402 -10.68 24.42 -48.88
C VAL A 402 -11.16 23.24 -48.04
N LEU A 403 -11.60 23.52 -46.81
CA LEU A 403 -12.12 22.47 -45.93
C LEU A 403 -13.57 22.13 -46.30
N GLY A 404 -13.81 20.85 -46.61
CA GLY A 404 -15.13 20.28 -46.79
C GLY A 404 -15.69 19.66 -45.50
N GLU A 405 -16.63 18.73 -45.65
CA GLU A 405 -17.20 17.98 -44.54
C GLU A 405 -16.16 17.12 -43.81
N LYS A 406 -16.45 16.78 -42.55
CA LYS A 406 -15.60 15.91 -41.74
C LYS A 406 -15.56 14.49 -42.33
N ASP A 407 -14.37 13.93 -42.43
CA ASP A 407 -14.15 12.53 -42.77
C ASP A 407 -14.49 11.59 -41.60
N ALA A 408 -14.41 10.28 -41.81
CA ALA A 408 -14.70 9.27 -40.78
C ALA A 408 -13.78 9.36 -39.55
N SER A 409 -12.65 10.09 -39.63
CA SER A 409 -11.79 10.39 -38.49
C SER A 409 -12.17 11.67 -37.75
N GLY A 410 -13.26 12.33 -38.14
CA GLY A 410 -13.74 13.58 -37.57
C GLY A 410 -13.01 14.83 -38.07
N ARG A 411 -12.04 14.70 -38.99
CA ARG A 411 -11.25 15.81 -39.53
C ARG A 411 -11.85 16.33 -40.82
N GLN A 412 -11.84 17.64 -41.05
CA GLN A 412 -12.35 18.19 -42.30
C GLN A 412 -11.54 17.69 -43.51
N LYS A 413 -12.26 17.27 -44.56
CA LYS A 413 -11.64 16.76 -45.79
C LYS A 413 -11.10 17.93 -46.62
N PRO A 414 -9.83 17.93 -47.03
CA PRO A 414 -9.33 18.96 -47.93
C PRO A 414 -9.89 18.73 -49.34
N MET A 415 -10.41 19.79 -49.94
CA MET A 415 -11.00 19.79 -51.28
C MET A 415 -10.23 20.74 -52.20
N PRO A 416 -9.86 20.31 -53.41
CA PRO A 416 -9.11 21.12 -54.37
C PRO A 416 -9.95 22.31 -54.86
N THR A 417 -9.31 23.47 -55.06
CA THR A 417 -9.98 24.67 -55.61
C THR A 417 -9.69 24.91 -57.10
N GLY A 418 -8.68 24.24 -57.67
CA GLY A 418 -8.16 24.56 -59.01
C GLY A 418 -7.25 25.80 -59.06
N GLU A 419 -7.04 26.51 -57.93
CA GLU A 419 -6.04 27.59 -57.85
C GLU A 419 -4.68 27.04 -57.42
N PHE A 420 -3.60 27.51 -58.05
CA PHE A 420 -2.24 27.05 -57.76
C PHE A 420 -1.36 28.18 -57.21
N VAL A 421 -0.44 27.82 -56.32
CA VAL A 421 0.64 28.65 -55.79
C VAL A 421 1.97 27.90 -55.91
N THR A 422 3.04 28.58 -56.27
CA THR A 422 4.37 27.99 -56.39
C THR A 422 5.28 28.53 -55.29
N PHE A 423 6.02 27.65 -54.64
CA PHE A 423 7.04 27.98 -53.65
C PHE A 423 8.40 27.53 -54.15
N GLU A 424 9.40 28.42 -54.14
CA GLU A 424 10.78 28.08 -54.51
C GLU A 424 11.44 27.19 -53.45
N ALA A 425 12.20 26.18 -53.87
CA ALA A 425 12.93 25.29 -52.98
C ALA A 425 14.14 24.64 -53.66
N ASP A 426 15.23 24.50 -52.90
CA ASP A 426 16.41 23.71 -53.27
C ASP A 426 16.26 22.23 -52.89
N THR A 427 15.40 21.96 -51.89
CA THR A 427 15.14 20.63 -51.33
C THR A 427 13.68 20.51 -50.94
N ILE A 428 13.04 19.39 -51.30
CA ILE A 428 11.69 19.03 -50.85
C ILE A 428 11.76 17.74 -50.04
N ILE A 429 11.18 17.72 -48.85
CA ILE A 429 11.16 16.54 -47.98
C ILE A 429 9.72 16.08 -47.75
N ALA A 430 9.41 14.86 -48.20
CA ALA A 430 8.10 14.23 -48.09
C ALA A 430 7.93 13.54 -46.72
N ALA A 431 7.17 14.16 -45.81
CA ALA A 431 6.89 13.66 -44.46
C ALA A 431 5.37 13.38 -44.28
N ILE A 432 4.79 12.61 -45.21
CA ILE A 432 3.34 12.41 -45.33
C ILE A 432 2.85 11.11 -44.68
N GLY A 433 3.76 10.22 -44.27
CA GLY A 433 3.43 8.96 -43.62
C GLY A 433 4.54 7.93 -43.73
N GLN A 434 4.30 6.75 -43.16
CA GLN A 434 5.20 5.60 -43.17
C GLN A 434 4.44 4.35 -43.64
N GLU A 435 5.12 3.44 -44.31
CA GLU A 435 4.60 2.13 -44.73
C GLU A 435 5.46 0.99 -44.15
N VAL A 436 4.80 -0.11 -43.81
CA VAL A 436 5.47 -1.37 -43.45
C VAL A 436 5.97 -2.03 -44.72
N ASP A 437 7.21 -2.52 -44.69
CA ASP A 437 7.79 -3.35 -45.73
C ASP A 437 8.16 -4.71 -45.14
N CYS A 438 7.38 -5.75 -45.47
CA CYS A 438 7.65 -7.10 -45.00
C CYS A 438 8.77 -7.79 -45.79
N GLY A 439 9.28 -7.19 -46.88
CA GLY A 439 10.28 -7.80 -47.75
C GLY A 439 9.90 -9.24 -48.16
N ASN A 440 10.82 -10.17 -47.93
CA ASN A 440 10.64 -11.60 -48.21
C ASN A 440 10.11 -12.42 -47.01
N ILE A 441 9.59 -11.77 -45.97
CA ILE A 441 8.97 -12.47 -44.83
C ILE A 441 7.59 -12.97 -45.26
N ASN A 442 7.44 -14.29 -45.37
CA ASN A 442 6.22 -14.93 -45.89
C ASN A 442 5.09 -15.00 -44.86
N VAL A 443 4.45 -13.86 -44.58
CA VAL A 443 3.28 -13.73 -43.69
C VAL A 443 2.09 -13.10 -44.42
N GLY A 444 0.88 -13.41 -43.96
CA GLY A 444 -0.34 -12.81 -44.49
C GLY A 444 -0.34 -11.28 -44.28
N GLN A 445 -0.72 -10.52 -45.30
CA GLN A 445 -0.78 -9.06 -45.25
C GLN A 445 -2.22 -8.54 -45.20
N GLY A 446 -2.44 -7.52 -44.38
CA GLY A 446 -3.68 -6.77 -44.30
C GLY A 446 -3.84 -5.74 -45.43
N LYS A 447 -4.96 -5.02 -45.41
CA LYS A 447 -5.34 -4.03 -46.45
C LYS A 447 -4.34 -2.87 -46.60
N LYS A 448 -3.48 -2.61 -45.61
CA LYS A 448 -2.48 -1.53 -45.62
C LYS A 448 -1.04 -2.05 -45.75
N LYS A 449 -0.84 -3.29 -46.24
CA LYS A 449 0.46 -3.98 -46.33
C LYS A 449 1.16 -4.26 -44.99
N ASN A 450 0.47 -3.99 -43.88
CA ASN A 450 0.82 -4.43 -42.53
C ASN A 450 0.62 -5.95 -42.40
N ILE A 451 1.27 -6.58 -41.41
CA ILE A 451 1.08 -8.00 -41.10
C ILE A 451 -0.34 -8.21 -40.56
N ALA A 452 -1.06 -9.19 -41.12
CA ALA A 452 -2.37 -9.58 -40.64
C ALA A 452 -2.25 -10.43 -39.37
N ILE A 453 -2.93 -10.01 -38.30
CA ILE A 453 -2.98 -10.71 -37.02
C ILE A 453 -4.42 -10.89 -36.54
N ASN A 454 -4.62 -11.86 -35.64
CA ASN A 454 -5.80 -11.87 -34.77
C ASN A 454 -5.61 -10.82 -33.66
N GLU A 455 -6.54 -9.88 -33.52
CA GLU A 455 -6.37 -8.71 -32.64
C GLU A 455 -6.33 -9.06 -31.14
N GLU A 456 -6.97 -10.16 -30.71
CA GLU A 456 -6.97 -10.58 -29.30
C GLU A 456 -5.76 -11.47 -28.96
N THR A 457 -5.23 -12.23 -29.92
CA THR A 457 -4.16 -13.23 -29.68
C THR A 457 -2.81 -12.86 -30.27
N PHE A 458 -2.75 -11.82 -31.12
CA PHE A 458 -1.56 -11.38 -31.85
C PHE A 458 -0.95 -12.44 -32.80
N GLU A 459 -1.61 -13.60 -32.95
CA GLU A 459 -1.17 -14.65 -33.87
C GLU A 459 -1.30 -14.21 -35.31
N THR A 460 -0.27 -14.51 -36.10
CA THR A 460 -0.32 -14.40 -37.57
C THR A 460 -1.03 -15.62 -38.17
N ASN A 461 -1.00 -15.76 -39.50
CA ASN A 461 -1.45 -16.99 -40.17
C ASN A 461 -0.53 -18.20 -39.93
N LEU A 462 0.62 -18.02 -39.29
CA LEU A 462 1.60 -19.08 -38.98
C LEU A 462 1.57 -19.40 -37.49
N ARG A 463 1.47 -20.68 -37.14
CA ARG A 463 1.42 -21.15 -35.75
C ARG A 463 2.73 -20.81 -35.02
N GLY A 464 2.62 -20.26 -33.81
CA GLY A 464 3.77 -19.88 -32.99
C GLY A 464 4.50 -18.62 -33.47
N VAL A 465 3.94 -17.92 -34.47
CA VAL A 465 4.45 -16.64 -34.96
C VAL A 465 3.44 -15.54 -34.68
N PHE A 466 3.87 -14.54 -33.93
CA PHE A 466 3.09 -13.41 -33.45
C PHE A 466 3.65 -12.12 -34.05
N ALA A 467 2.83 -11.07 -34.18
CA ALA A 467 3.30 -9.76 -34.65
C ALA A 467 2.64 -8.62 -33.88
N GLY A 468 3.34 -7.49 -33.78
CA GLY A 468 2.85 -6.33 -33.04
C GLY A 468 3.57 -5.02 -33.39
N GLY A 469 3.06 -3.93 -32.83
CA GLY A 469 3.50 -2.57 -33.12
C GLY A 469 3.14 -2.11 -34.52
N ASP A 470 3.92 -1.20 -35.08
CA ASP A 470 3.64 -0.63 -36.40
C ASP A 470 3.58 -1.70 -37.50
N ALA A 471 4.29 -2.82 -37.33
CA ALA A 471 4.23 -3.96 -38.24
C ALA A 471 2.81 -4.53 -38.37
N ALA A 472 2.03 -4.55 -37.28
CA ALA A 472 0.68 -5.07 -37.23
C ALA A 472 -0.40 -3.98 -37.44
N THR A 473 -0.23 -2.77 -36.89
CA THR A 473 -1.27 -1.73 -36.99
C THR A 473 -1.06 -0.68 -38.08
N GLY A 474 0.14 -0.63 -38.67
CA GLY A 474 0.64 0.56 -39.34
C GLY A 474 1.13 1.62 -38.34
N PRO A 475 1.75 2.72 -38.82
CA PRO A 475 2.43 3.69 -37.97
C PRO A 475 1.48 4.37 -36.98
N LYS A 476 1.80 4.23 -35.68
CA LYS A 476 1.12 4.89 -34.56
C LYS A 476 2.14 5.59 -33.66
N ILE A 477 1.75 5.96 -32.44
CA ILE A 477 2.62 6.61 -31.46
C ILE A 477 3.46 5.54 -30.74
N ALA A 478 4.68 5.87 -30.31
CA ALA A 478 5.62 4.85 -29.79
C ALA A 478 5.09 4.04 -28.59
N ILE A 479 4.24 4.63 -27.76
CA ILE A 479 3.60 3.95 -26.62
C ILE A 479 2.59 2.88 -27.06
N ASP A 480 1.94 3.01 -28.23
CA ASP A 480 1.08 1.96 -28.79
C ASP A 480 1.91 0.73 -29.19
N ALA A 481 3.10 0.95 -29.76
CA ALA A 481 3.99 -0.13 -30.14
C ALA A 481 4.50 -0.90 -28.91
N ILE A 482 4.84 -0.18 -27.84
CA ILE A 482 5.21 -0.79 -26.55
C ILE A 482 4.04 -1.60 -25.97
N ALA A 483 2.83 -1.03 -25.99
CA ALA A 483 1.62 -1.71 -25.51
C ALA A 483 1.39 -3.04 -26.23
N GLN A 484 1.47 -3.06 -27.56
CA GLN A 484 1.31 -4.30 -28.32
C GLN A 484 2.42 -5.30 -28.05
N GLY A 485 3.67 -4.87 -27.86
CA GLY A 485 4.76 -5.75 -27.45
C GLY A 485 4.47 -6.44 -26.11
N GLN A 486 3.95 -5.68 -25.14
CA GLN A 486 3.54 -6.19 -23.84
C GLN A 486 2.37 -7.18 -23.95
N GLN A 487 1.33 -6.82 -24.70
CA GLN A 487 0.14 -7.63 -24.87
C GLN A 487 0.47 -8.95 -25.58
N ALA A 488 1.27 -8.89 -26.65
CA ALA A 488 1.74 -10.07 -27.36
C ALA A 488 2.62 -10.96 -26.46
N ALA A 489 3.52 -10.39 -25.65
CA ALA A 489 4.33 -11.18 -24.71
C ALA A 489 3.47 -11.98 -23.72
N LYS A 490 2.37 -11.41 -23.21
CA LYS A 490 1.43 -12.15 -22.35
C LYS A 490 0.76 -13.32 -23.07
N VAL A 491 0.34 -13.12 -24.32
CA VAL A 491 -0.28 -14.20 -25.11
C VAL A 491 0.76 -15.28 -25.44
N ILE A 492 1.98 -14.89 -25.83
CA ILE A 492 3.10 -15.80 -26.07
C ILE A 492 3.39 -16.64 -24.82
N ASN A 493 3.44 -16.03 -23.64
CA ASN A 493 3.67 -16.77 -22.38
C ASN A 493 2.60 -17.85 -22.18
N SER A 494 1.31 -17.51 -22.30
CA SER A 494 0.23 -18.50 -22.20
C SER A 494 0.34 -19.60 -23.26
N TYR A 495 0.68 -19.24 -24.51
CA TYR A 495 0.91 -20.18 -25.60
C TYR A 495 2.04 -21.18 -25.26
N LEU A 496 3.12 -20.71 -24.66
CA LEU A 496 4.25 -21.54 -24.23
C LEU A 496 3.89 -22.47 -23.07
N ASP A 497 2.93 -22.08 -22.22
CA ASP A 497 2.30 -22.91 -21.20
C ASP A 497 1.28 -23.92 -21.77
N GLY A 498 1.02 -23.87 -23.08
CA GLY A 498 0.17 -24.81 -23.80
C GLY A 498 -1.29 -24.39 -23.97
N VAL A 499 -1.67 -23.17 -23.55
CA VAL A 499 -3.03 -22.63 -23.69
C VAL A 499 -3.01 -21.18 -24.21
N ILE A 500 -3.76 -20.87 -25.27
CA ILE A 500 -3.84 -19.48 -25.73
C ILE A 500 -4.94 -18.77 -24.95
N ILE A 501 -4.55 -17.79 -24.13
CA ILE A 501 -5.49 -16.89 -23.44
C ILE A 501 -5.52 -15.57 -24.22
N PRO A 502 -6.63 -15.24 -24.89
CA PRO A 502 -6.76 -13.98 -25.61
C PRO A 502 -6.64 -12.78 -24.66
N TYR A 503 -5.99 -11.71 -25.12
CA TYR A 503 -5.96 -10.44 -24.42
C TYR A 503 -7.33 -9.76 -24.55
N LYS A 504 -7.95 -9.43 -23.41
CA LYS A 504 -9.20 -8.68 -23.34
C LYS A 504 -9.12 -7.59 -22.31
N ASP A 505 -9.74 -6.46 -22.61
CA ASP A 505 -9.94 -5.40 -21.64
C ASP A 505 -10.95 -5.83 -20.58
N ILE A 506 -10.74 -5.34 -19.36
CA ILE A 506 -11.60 -5.68 -18.22
C ILE A 506 -12.78 -4.71 -18.22
N PRO A 507 -14.04 -5.19 -18.24
CA PRO A 507 -15.20 -4.34 -18.06
C PRO A 507 -15.15 -3.77 -16.64
N LEU A 508 -14.95 -2.46 -16.52
CA LEU A 508 -14.87 -1.76 -15.24
C LEU A 508 -15.96 -0.69 -15.18
N VAL A 509 -16.30 -0.26 -13.97
CA VAL A 509 -17.26 0.82 -13.76
C VAL A 509 -16.55 2.15 -13.88
N TYR A 510 -17.15 3.07 -14.63
CA TYR A 510 -16.68 4.43 -14.86
C TYR A 510 -17.81 5.41 -14.72
N THR A 511 -17.50 6.65 -14.37
CA THR A 511 -18.52 7.68 -14.18
C THR A 511 -18.11 8.95 -14.91
N GLU A 512 -19.09 9.57 -15.57
CA GLU A 512 -18.89 10.91 -16.11
C GLU A 512 -18.77 11.95 -14.99
N VAL A 513 -17.81 12.85 -15.13
CA VAL A 513 -17.58 13.94 -14.18
C VAL A 513 -17.72 15.26 -14.89
N LYS A 514 -18.14 16.29 -14.15
CA LYS A 514 -18.30 17.65 -14.65
C LYS A 514 -17.40 18.61 -13.88
N ALA A 515 -17.24 19.84 -14.39
CA ALA A 515 -16.46 20.87 -13.71
C ALA A 515 -16.99 21.22 -12.31
N GLU A 516 -18.31 21.13 -12.12
CA GLU A 516 -18.97 21.40 -10.85
C GLU A 516 -18.56 20.42 -9.74
N ASP A 517 -18.17 19.18 -10.10
CA ASP A 517 -17.73 18.14 -9.15
C ASP A 517 -16.39 18.52 -8.48
N PHE A 518 -15.62 19.44 -9.07
CA PHE A 518 -14.30 19.84 -8.59
C PHE A 518 -14.21 21.31 -8.15
N LYS A 519 -15.34 21.97 -7.92
CA LYS A 519 -15.40 23.40 -7.54
C LYS A 519 -14.63 23.75 -6.26
N ASP A 520 -14.50 22.78 -5.35
CA ASP A 520 -13.84 22.95 -4.05
C ASP A 520 -12.33 22.67 -4.11
N GLN A 521 -11.81 22.32 -5.29
CA GLN A 521 -10.38 22.09 -5.51
C GLN A 521 -9.64 23.40 -5.75
N GLU A 522 -8.52 23.59 -5.04
CA GLU A 522 -7.65 24.75 -5.23
C GLU A 522 -7.00 24.74 -6.63
N LYS A 523 -6.88 25.91 -7.25
CA LYS A 523 -6.15 26.12 -8.50
C LYS A 523 -4.67 26.35 -8.22
N VAL A 524 -3.82 25.51 -8.79
CA VAL A 524 -2.36 25.54 -8.66
C VAL A 524 -1.76 25.52 -10.07
N PRO A 525 -0.99 26.54 -10.49
CA PRO A 525 -0.43 26.59 -11.83
C PRO A 525 0.39 25.34 -12.20
N ARG A 526 0.23 24.87 -13.44
CA ARG A 526 1.02 23.77 -13.99
C ARG A 526 2.50 24.14 -14.04
N THR A 527 3.35 23.21 -13.65
CA THR A 527 4.79 23.33 -13.90
C THR A 527 5.03 23.21 -15.40
N ALA A 528 5.41 24.32 -16.02
CA ALA A 528 5.63 24.40 -17.45
C ALA A 528 6.73 23.42 -17.91
N HIS A 529 6.57 22.89 -19.12
CA HIS A 529 7.66 22.22 -19.80
C HIS A 529 8.78 23.25 -20.02
N ARG A 530 9.89 23.09 -19.32
CA ARG A 530 11.07 23.92 -19.54
C ARG A 530 11.61 23.58 -20.92
N THR A 531 11.79 24.58 -21.77
CA THR A 531 12.42 24.43 -23.09
C THR A 531 13.56 25.41 -23.18
N VAL A 532 14.66 25.01 -23.81
CA VAL A 532 15.76 25.93 -24.14
C VAL A 532 15.27 27.00 -25.12
N GLU A 533 15.74 28.24 -24.96
CA GLU A 533 15.42 29.39 -25.82
C GLU A 533 15.61 29.07 -27.32
N ALA A 534 14.67 29.51 -28.15
CA ALA A 534 14.64 29.24 -29.60
C ALA A 534 15.96 29.62 -30.30
N GLU A 535 16.53 30.77 -29.95
CA GLU A 535 17.79 31.29 -30.49
C GLU A 535 19.00 30.38 -30.19
N ILE A 536 18.97 29.62 -29.09
CA ILE A 536 20.02 28.67 -28.74
C ILE A 536 19.77 27.33 -29.43
N ARG A 537 18.54 26.80 -29.32
CA ARG A 537 18.24 25.43 -29.79
C ARG A 537 18.27 25.28 -31.32
N LYS A 538 18.10 26.36 -32.09
CA LYS A 538 18.16 26.31 -33.57
C LYS A 538 19.57 26.03 -34.13
N HIS A 539 20.62 26.14 -33.32
CA HIS A 539 22.01 26.05 -33.78
C HIS A 539 22.77 24.81 -33.28
N ASN A 540 22.10 23.89 -32.58
CA ASN A 540 22.74 22.67 -32.10
C ASN A 540 21.71 21.53 -31.91
N PHE A 541 22.25 20.34 -31.63
CA PHE A 541 21.46 19.13 -31.37
C PHE A 541 21.45 18.75 -29.88
N GLN A 542 21.76 19.68 -28.97
CA GLN A 542 21.68 19.40 -27.52
C GLN A 542 20.22 19.17 -27.10
N PRO A 543 19.99 18.38 -26.04
CA PRO A 543 18.64 18.12 -25.53
C PRO A 543 17.92 19.43 -25.19
N ILE A 544 16.71 19.62 -25.74
CA ILE A 544 15.94 20.86 -25.56
C ILE A 544 15.01 20.85 -24.33
N LEU A 545 14.78 19.66 -23.76
CA LEU A 545 13.88 19.42 -22.62
C LEU A 545 14.70 19.00 -21.39
N PRO A 546 15.09 19.93 -20.49
CA PRO A 546 15.66 19.58 -19.21
C PRO A 546 14.63 18.87 -18.31
N THR A 547 15.12 17.93 -17.52
CA THR A 547 14.36 17.22 -16.48
C THR A 547 13.89 18.19 -15.40
N MET A 548 12.71 17.95 -14.82
CA MET A 548 12.21 18.70 -13.66
C MET A 548 13.19 18.60 -12.48
N THR A 549 13.25 19.64 -11.65
CA THR A 549 13.89 19.51 -10.33
C THR A 549 13.02 18.65 -9.40
N GLU A 550 13.60 18.17 -8.29
CA GLU A 550 12.84 17.40 -7.30
C GLU A 550 11.62 18.19 -6.78
N GLU A 551 11.81 19.46 -6.44
CA GLU A 551 10.75 20.32 -5.90
C GLU A 551 9.63 20.52 -6.92
N GLU A 552 9.98 20.67 -8.20
CA GLU A 552 9.03 20.77 -9.29
C GLU A 552 8.22 19.50 -9.49
N ALA A 553 8.89 18.34 -9.51
CA ALA A 553 8.25 17.05 -9.71
C ALA A 553 7.29 16.72 -8.55
N VAL A 554 7.72 16.97 -7.30
CA VAL A 554 6.88 16.77 -6.10
C VAL A 554 5.69 17.71 -6.10
N ARG A 555 5.89 19.00 -6.41
CA ARG A 555 4.79 19.99 -6.51
C ARG A 555 3.80 19.60 -7.59
N GLU A 556 4.29 19.22 -8.76
CA GLU A 556 3.45 18.84 -9.89
C GLU A 556 2.67 17.56 -9.61
N GLY A 557 3.32 16.54 -9.03
CA GLY A 557 2.64 15.31 -8.61
C GLY A 557 1.58 15.55 -7.53
N SER A 558 1.81 16.52 -6.64
CA SER A 558 0.86 16.91 -5.59
C SER A 558 -0.45 17.49 -6.14
N ARG A 559 -0.48 17.98 -7.39
CA ARG A 559 -1.70 18.45 -8.09
C ARG A 559 -2.63 17.30 -8.52
N CYS A 560 -2.16 16.05 -8.47
CA CYS A 560 -2.97 14.88 -8.82
C CYS A 560 -4.20 14.77 -7.92
N LEU A 561 -5.37 14.55 -8.54
CA LEU A 561 -6.69 14.45 -7.90
C LEU A 561 -7.05 13.01 -7.46
N GLU A 562 -6.18 12.03 -7.68
CA GLU A 562 -6.41 10.62 -7.25
C GLU A 562 -7.74 10.02 -7.74
N CYS A 563 -8.09 10.28 -9.01
CA CYS A 563 -9.43 10.03 -9.54
C CYS A 563 -9.88 8.55 -9.61
N GLY A 564 -8.95 7.61 -9.60
CA GLY A 564 -9.22 6.17 -9.59
C GLY A 564 -9.46 5.61 -8.19
N CYS A 565 -10.05 4.41 -8.12
CA CYS A 565 -10.33 3.78 -6.83
C CYS A 565 -9.05 3.44 -6.08
N LYS A 566 -8.93 3.93 -4.84
CA LYS A 566 -7.82 3.67 -3.91
C LYS A 566 -7.72 2.21 -3.46
N ASP A 567 -8.82 1.45 -3.58
CA ASP A 567 -8.95 0.06 -3.12
C ASP A 567 -9.04 -0.95 -4.27
N TYR A 568 -8.59 -0.57 -5.48
CA TYR A 568 -8.77 -1.37 -6.70
C TYR A 568 -8.25 -2.81 -6.58
N PHE A 569 -7.11 -3.01 -5.91
CA PHE A 569 -6.44 -4.31 -5.80
C PHE A 569 -7.08 -5.25 -4.76
N GLU A 570 -7.90 -4.73 -3.83
CA GLU A 570 -8.58 -5.51 -2.79
C GLU A 570 -10.10 -5.58 -2.95
N CYS A 571 -10.63 -4.83 -3.91
CA CYS A 571 -12.06 -4.78 -4.19
C CYS A 571 -12.59 -6.12 -4.70
N GLN A 572 -13.30 -6.85 -3.83
CA GLN A 572 -13.92 -8.13 -4.14
C GLN A 572 -14.96 -8.03 -5.27
N LEU A 573 -15.62 -6.87 -5.40
CA LEU A 573 -16.56 -6.65 -6.51
C LEU A 573 -15.85 -6.65 -7.86
N VAL A 574 -14.67 -6.02 -7.96
CA VAL A 574 -13.86 -6.01 -9.18
C VAL A 574 -13.42 -7.43 -9.55
N ASP A 575 -13.05 -8.24 -8.56
CA ASP A 575 -12.67 -9.64 -8.79
C ASP A 575 -13.84 -10.48 -9.29
N TYR A 576 -15.05 -10.27 -8.76
CA TYR A 576 -16.24 -10.96 -9.26
C TYR A 576 -16.70 -10.45 -10.63
N ILE A 577 -16.55 -9.16 -10.94
CA ILE A 577 -16.80 -8.63 -12.29
C ILE A 577 -15.89 -9.33 -13.30
N LYS A 578 -14.58 -9.45 -13.01
CA LYS A 578 -13.61 -10.18 -13.85
C LYS A 578 -13.97 -11.66 -13.98
N LYS A 579 -14.27 -12.33 -12.86
CA LYS A 579 -14.50 -13.78 -12.80
C LYS A 579 -15.76 -14.22 -13.55
N PHE A 580 -16.80 -13.39 -13.54
CA PHE A 580 -18.09 -13.71 -14.15
C PHE A 580 -18.36 -12.95 -15.46
N ASP A 581 -17.38 -12.20 -15.97
CA ASP A 581 -17.45 -11.42 -17.21
C ASP A 581 -18.71 -10.53 -17.27
N ILE A 582 -18.90 -9.75 -16.19
CA ILE A 582 -20.08 -8.89 -16.04
C ILE A 582 -19.97 -7.67 -16.96
N ASP A 583 -21.00 -7.48 -17.79
CA ASP A 583 -21.11 -6.32 -18.70
C ASP A 583 -21.45 -5.04 -17.91
N THR A 584 -20.42 -4.30 -17.50
CA THR A 584 -20.58 -3.07 -16.73
C THR A 584 -21.13 -1.89 -17.55
N GLU A 585 -21.08 -1.95 -18.88
CA GLU A 585 -21.62 -0.91 -19.76
C GLU A 585 -23.14 -1.01 -19.85
N LYS A 586 -23.65 -2.23 -20.08
CA LYS A 586 -25.10 -2.49 -20.17
C LYS A 586 -25.82 -2.23 -18.85
N TYR A 587 -25.18 -2.57 -17.72
CA TYR A 587 -25.75 -2.42 -16.39
C TYR A 587 -25.18 -1.19 -15.66
N HIS A 588 -24.79 -0.14 -16.39
CA HIS A 588 -24.28 1.10 -15.80
C HIS A 588 -25.32 1.79 -14.91
N ALA A 589 -24.89 2.25 -13.74
CA ALA A 589 -25.73 2.90 -12.74
C ALA A 589 -26.11 4.34 -13.13
N LEU A 590 -27.41 4.68 -13.04
CA LEU A 590 -27.97 6.00 -13.40
C LEU A 590 -28.30 6.89 -12.18
N LYS A 591 -27.67 6.68 -11.02
CA LYS A 591 -27.97 7.47 -9.82
C LYS A 591 -27.22 8.80 -9.79
N ASP A 592 -27.79 9.76 -9.07
CA ASP A 592 -27.09 10.98 -8.68
C ASP A 592 -25.94 10.64 -7.72
N LYS A 593 -24.80 11.34 -7.86
CA LYS A 593 -23.68 11.25 -6.94
C LYS A 593 -24.10 11.67 -5.54
N LYS A 594 -23.81 10.84 -4.54
CA LYS A 594 -24.06 11.10 -3.12
C LYS A 594 -22.77 11.21 -2.31
N PHE A 595 -21.60 11.15 -2.97
CA PHE A 595 -20.31 11.36 -2.33
C PHE A 595 -20.30 12.63 -1.47
N LYS A 596 -20.10 12.44 -0.17
CA LYS A 596 -19.77 13.49 0.78
C LYS A 596 -18.62 12.97 1.63
N GLU A 597 -17.49 13.66 1.52
CA GLU A 597 -16.33 13.35 2.33
C GLU A 597 -16.66 13.52 3.82
N THR A 598 -16.15 12.63 4.66
CA THR A 598 -16.43 12.70 6.10
C THR A 598 -15.56 13.77 6.77
N ASP A 599 -15.96 14.23 7.96
CA ASP A 599 -15.16 15.15 8.76
C ASP A 599 -14.18 14.44 9.73
N HIS A 600 -14.06 13.12 9.63
CA HIS A 600 -13.17 12.31 10.47
C HIS A 600 -11.73 12.31 9.92
N PRO A 601 -10.69 12.47 10.75
CA PRO A 601 -9.31 12.64 10.27
C PRO A 601 -8.70 11.39 9.64
N TYR A 602 -9.12 10.19 10.05
CA TYR A 602 -8.56 8.92 9.55
C TYR A 602 -9.47 8.10 8.63
N ILE A 603 -10.72 8.55 8.40
CA ILE A 603 -11.72 7.73 7.71
C ILE A 603 -12.35 8.56 6.59
N SER A 604 -12.13 8.13 5.35
CA SER A 604 -12.86 8.64 4.19
C SER A 604 -14.01 7.71 3.82
N GLN A 605 -15.09 8.28 3.29
CA GLN A 605 -16.24 7.52 2.80
C GLN A 605 -16.58 7.93 1.38
N ASN A 606 -16.58 6.95 0.48
CA ASN A 606 -17.19 7.08 -0.82
C ASN A 606 -18.45 6.22 -0.95
N VAL A 607 -19.59 6.84 -0.64
CA VAL A 607 -20.91 6.20 -0.68
C VAL A 607 -21.27 5.70 -2.08
N ASP A 608 -20.78 6.34 -3.14
CA ASP A 608 -21.11 5.97 -4.52
C ASP A 608 -20.57 4.55 -4.85
N LYS A 609 -19.50 4.12 -4.16
CA LYS A 609 -18.93 2.77 -4.30
C LYS A 609 -19.62 1.71 -3.44
N CYS A 610 -20.59 2.09 -2.62
CA CYS A 610 -21.23 1.19 -1.67
C CYS A 610 -22.19 0.22 -2.37
N VAL A 611 -22.04 -1.08 -2.11
CA VAL A 611 -22.97 -2.14 -2.57
C VAL A 611 -24.04 -2.52 -1.53
N LEU A 612 -24.22 -1.68 -0.51
CA LEU A 612 -25.21 -1.86 0.57
C LEU A 612 -25.13 -3.24 1.27
N CYS A 613 -23.93 -3.81 1.41
CA CYS A 613 -23.75 -5.12 2.05
C CYS A 613 -24.06 -5.13 3.56
N GLY A 614 -24.07 -3.94 4.19
CA GLY A 614 -24.39 -3.75 5.61
C GLY A 614 -23.30 -4.19 6.58
N LEU A 615 -22.11 -4.60 6.12
CA LEU A 615 -21.02 -5.04 6.99
C LEU A 615 -20.54 -3.92 7.92
N CYS A 616 -20.33 -2.71 7.39
CA CYS A 616 -19.87 -1.55 8.18
C CYS A 616 -20.88 -1.13 9.27
N VAL A 617 -22.18 -1.13 8.97
CA VAL A 617 -23.25 -0.82 9.94
C VAL A 617 -23.30 -1.89 11.03
N ARG A 618 -23.37 -3.16 10.63
CA ARG A 618 -23.49 -4.28 11.57
C ARG A 618 -22.25 -4.45 12.43
N THR A 619 -21.05 -4.34 11.87
CA THR A 619 -19.83 -4.42 12.70
C THR A 619 -19.75 -3.27 13.70
N CYS A 620 -20.21 -2.07 13.34
CA CYS A 620 -20.23 -0.93 14.25
C CYS A 620 -21.22 -1.15 15.42
N GLN A 621 -22.30 -1.88 15.19
CA GLN A 621 -23.33 -2.16 16.20
C GLN A 621 -23.06 -3.44 17.02
N GLU A 622 -22.77 -4.56 16.36
CA GLU A 622 -22.69 -5.91 16.93
C GLU A 622 -21.32 -6.21 17.56
N VAL A 623 -20.23 -5.70 16.95
CA VAL A 623 -18.85 -5.95 17.40
C VAL A 623 -18.32 -4.77 18.21
N VAL A 624 -18.46 -3.54 17.68
CA VAL A 624 -17.94 -2.34 18.34
C VAL A 624 -18.93 -1.84 19.41
N GLY A 625 -20.24 -1.93 19.17
CA GLY A 625 -21.24 -1.37 20.09
C GLY A 625 -21.37 0.15 20.04
N ALA A 626 -20.73 0.82 19.08
CA ALA A 626 -20.82 2.27 18.89
C ALA A 626 -22.13 2.67 18.18
N SER A 627 -22.62 1.85 17.25
CA SER A 627 -23.81 2.16 16.43
C SER A 627 -23.72 3.54 15.73
N ALA A 628 -22.50 3.96 15.36
CA ALA A 628 -22.21 5.25 14.75
C ALA A 628 -22.66 5.36 13.28
N LEU A 629 -22.99 4.23 12.64
CA LEU A 629 -23.35 4.14 11.23
C LEU A 629 -24.75 3.53 11.07
N GLY A 630 -25.48 3.95 10.05
CA GLY A 630 -26.81 3.43 9.74
C GLY A 630 -27.17 3.53 8.26
N PHE A 631 -28.29 2.87 7.89
CA PHE A 631 -28.91 3.04 6.60
C PHE A 631 -29.89 4.22 6.63
N VAL A 632 -29.80 5.08 5.63
CA VAL A 632 -30.69 6.23 5.40
C VAL A 632 -31.51 5.98 4.15
N GLU A 633 -32.72 6.53 4.08
CA GLU A 633 -33.70 6.33 3.00
C GLU A 633 -34.16 4.86 2.81
N ARG A 634 -34.99 4.61 1.78
CA ARG A 634 -35.51 3.27 1.42
C ARG A 634 -35.44 3.01 -0.08
N GLY A 635 -35.37 1.73 -0.45
CA GLY A 635 -35.37 1.29 -1.85
C GLY A 635 -34.07 1.68 -2.57
N SER A 636 -34.17 2.10 -3.84
CA SER A 636 -33.00 2.51 -4.64
C SER A 636 -32.30 3.78 -4.11
N GLN A 637 -32.96 4.54 -3.22
CA GLN A 637 -32.37 5.73 -2.60
C GLN A 637 -31.52 5.41 -1.36
N THR A 638 -31.54 4.17 -0.87
CA THR A 638 -30.83 3.78 0.34
C THR A 638 -29.32 3.98 0.23
N PHE A 639 -28.72 4.53 1.28
CA PHE A 639 -27.27 4.68 1.41
C PHE A 639 -26.81 4.55 2.87
N VAL A 640 -25.53 4.31 3.07
CA VAL A 640 -24.92 4.26 4.41
C VAL A 640 -24.41 5.63 4.78
N SER A 641 -24.75 6.11 5.97
CA SER A 641 -24.35 7.41 6.52
C SER A 641 -24.03 7.27 8.00
N PRO A 642 -23.28 8.21 8.61
CA PRO A 642 -23.26 8.31 10.06
C PRO A 642 -24.68 8.48 10.63
N ALA A 643 -24.87 8.03 11.87
CA ALA A 643 -26.16 8.03 12.54
C ALA A 643 -26.82 9.42 12.49
N PHE A 644 -28.11 9.44 12.11
CA PHE A 644 -28.89 10.68 11.92
C PHE A 644 -28.28 11.68 10.92
N GLU A 645 -27.47 11.20 9.97
CA GLU A 645 -26.75 12.03 8.98
C GLU A 645 -25.88 13.11 9.63
N GLN A 646 -25.44 12.87 10.86
CA GLN A 646 -24.51 13.75 11.55
C GLN A 646 -23.12 13.63 10.94
N LYS A 647 -22.25 14.54 11.36
CA LYS A 647 -20.81 14.43 11.15
C LYS A 647 -20.28 13.19 11.88
N LEU A 648 -19.43 12.39 11.26
CA LEU A 648 -18.92 11.15 11.87
C LEU A 648 -18.19 11.44 13.19
N LYS A 649 -17.50 12.57 13.25
CA LYS A 649 -16.73 13.03 14.42
C LYS A 649 -17.57 13.34 15.67
N VAL A 650 -18.88 13.59 15.52
CA VAL A 650 -19.79 13.88 16.65
C VAL A 650 -20.67 12.67 17.03
N THR A 651 -20.52 11.55 16.32
CA THR A 651 -21.16 10.28 16.68
C THR A 651 -20.34 9.53 17.73
N GLU A 652 -20.85 8.40 18.21
CA GLU A 652 -20.15 7.44 19.09
C GLU A 652 -18.98 6.70 18.41
N CYS A 653 -18.52 7.15 17.23
CA CYS A 653 -17.39 6.55 16.52
C CYS A 653 -16.11 6.62 17.36
N ILE A 654 -15.55 5.45 17.69
CA ILE A 654 -14.29 5.35 18.45
C ILE A 654 -13.04 5.26 17.57
N SER A 655 -13.15 5.58 16.28
CA SER A 655 -12.05 5.49 15.30
C SER A 655 -11.42 4.09 15.24
N CYS A 656 -12.20 3.01 15.34
CA CYS A 656 -11.65 1.64 15.30
C CYS A 656 -11.20 1.19 13.90
N GLY A 657 -11.70 1.83 12.83
CA GLY A 657 -11.40 1.44 11.45
C GLY A 657 -12.08 0.17 10.96
N ARG A 658 -12.90 -0.50 11.78
CA ARG A 658 -13.53 -1.76 11.38
C ARG A 658 -14.48 -1.62 10.18
N CYS A 659 -15.07 -0.45 9.97
CA CYS A 659 -15.87 -0.16 8.77
C CYS A 659 -15.05 -0.25 7.48
N ILE A 660 -13.74 0.05 7.54
CA ILE A 660 -12.79 -0.06 6.42
C ILE A 660 -12.43 -1.54 6.22
N ASP A 661 -11.97 -2.22 7.28
CA ASP A 661 -11.51 -3.62 7.21
C ASP A 661 -12.56 -4.60 6.67
N VAL A 662 -13.86 -4.34 6.92
CA VAL A 662 -14.96 -5.19 6.41
C VAL A 662 -15.57 -4.70 5.11
N CYS A 663 -15.12 -3.57 4.55
CA CYS A 663 -15.68 -3.02 3.33
C CYS A 663 -15.19 -3.82 2.12
N PRO A 664 -16.09 -4.44 1.31
CA PRO A 664 -15.64 -5.26 0.19
C PRO A 664 -15.41 -4.47 -1.11
N THR A 665 -15.67 -3.16 -1.13
CA THR A 665 -15.67 -2.33 -2.35
C THR A 665 -14.93 -1.00 -2.22
N GLY A 666 -14.18 -0.77 -1.13
CA GLY A 666 -13.49 0.51 -0.90
C GLY A 666 -14.42 1.72 -0.77
N ALA A 667 -15.65 1.51 -0.30
CA ALA A 667 -16.58 2.60 0.04
C ALA A 667 -16.19 3.29 1.36
N TRP A 668 -15.43 2.61 2.21
CA TRP A 668 -14.75 3.16 3.38
C TRP A 668 -13.27 2.99 3.16
N LEU A 669 -12.49 4.06 3.37
CA LEU A 669 -11.06 4.09 3.09
C LEU A 669 -10.32 4.73 4.27
N ASP A 670 -9.07 4.33 4.46
CA ASP A 670 -8.13 5.08 5.29
C ASP A 670 -8.00 6.52 4.75
N ARG A 671 -7.85 7.49 5.66
CA ARG A 671 -7.40 8.86 5.35
C ARG A 671 -6.02 9.08 5.96
N ARG A 672 -5.07 9.52 5.14
CA ARG A 672 -3.67 9.81 5.48
C ARG A 672 -3.30 11.18 4.93
N GLU A 673 -2.84 12.08 5.80
CA GLU A 673 -2.51 13.46 5.40
C GLU A 673 -1.04 13.61 4.95
N ASN A 674 -0.16 12.69 5.37
CA ASN A 674 1.27 12.77 5.11
C ASN A 674 1.70 12.20 3.75
N ILE A 675 0.82 11.49 3.04
CA ILE A 675 1.09 10.83 1.76
C ILE A 675 -0.12 10.92 0.82
N LYS A 676 0.14 10.94 -0.49
CA LYS A 676 -0.85 10.66 -1.53
C LYS A 676 -1.33 9.21 -1.41
N GLU A 677 -2.64 9.06 -1.47
CA GLU A 677 -3.36 7.81 -1.33
C GLU A 677 -3.63 7.23 -2.71
N ILE A 678 -2.71 6.37 -3.14
CA ILE A 678 -2.70 5.77 -4.45
C ILE A 678 -2.99 4.27 -4.36
N PRO A 679 -3.73 3.70 -5.32
CA PRO A 679 -3.92 2.26 -5.38
C PRO A 679 -2.59 1.62 -5.76
N LEU A 680 -1.99 0.88 -4.82
CA LEU A 680 -0.82 0.07 -5.05
C LEU A 680 -1.18 -1.39 -4.79
N ASP A 681 -0.54 -2.29 -5.52
CA ASP A 681 -0.54 -3.71 -5.20
C ASP A 681 0.46 -3.92 -4.05
N LEU A 682 -0.05 -4.04 -2.82
CA LEU A 682 0.72 -4.08 -1.58
C LEU A 682 0.99 -5.53 -1.16
N ALA A 683 2.20 -5.79 -0.67
CA ALA A 683 2.49 -6.99 0.09
C ALA A 683 1.86 -6.89 1.49
N ALA A 684 1.36 -8.01 2.01
CA ALA A 684 0.75 -8.09 3.32
C ALA A 684 1.60 -8.97 4.25
N THR A 685 2.14 -8.38 5.32
CA THR A 685 2.91 -9.10 6.34
C THR A 685 2.15 -9.12 7.67
N GLN A 686 1.79 -10.31 8.14
CA GLN A 686 1.21 -10.49 9.46
C GLN A 686 2.29 -10.38 10.55
N SER A 687 2.02 -9.58 11.58
CA SER A 687 2.88 -9.31 12.74
C SER A 687 1.99 -9.02 13.96
N VAL A 688 2.51 -8.30 14.96
CA VAL A 688 1.78 -7.99 16.20
C VAL A 688 1.72 -6.49 16.47
N CYS A 689 0.60 -6.01 16.99
CA CYS A 689 0.41 -4.63 17.39
C CYS A 689 1.29 -4.26 18.61
N SER A 690 2.03 -3.16 18.51
CA SER A 690 3.00 -2.73 19.52
C SER A 690 2.42 -1.89 20.67
N TYR A 691 1.13 -1.56 20.68
CA TYR A 691 0.55 -0.60 21.62
C TYR A 691 0.25 -1.16 23.02
N CYS A 692 -0.91 -1.79 23.20
CA CYS A 692 -1.35 -2.30 24.51
C CYS A 692 -1.07 -3.80 24.66
N SER A 693 -1.21 -4.31 25.87
CA SER A 693 -0.84 -5.69 26.24
C SER A 693 -1.71 -6.80 25.65
N VAL A 694 -2.77 -6.46 24.90
CA VAL A 694 -3.62 -7.47 24.24
C VAL A 694 -2.84 -8.26 23.19
N GLY A 695 -1.89 -7.60 22.51
CA GLY A 695 -1.10 -8.22 21.44
C GLY A 695 -1.93 -8.58 20.21
N CYS A 696 -2.82 -7.69 19.76
CA CYS A 696 -3.65 -7.97 18.57
C CYS A 696 -2.77 -8.28 17.36
N ASP A 697 -3.17 -9.27 16.57
CA ASP A 697 -2.54 -9.53 15.28
C ASP A 697 -2.82 -8.34 14.34
N ILE A 698 -1.79 -7.91 13.63
CA ILE A 698 -1.82 -6.80 12.67
C ILE A 698 -1.28 -7.29 11.34
N VAL A 699 -1.87 -6.83 10.25
CA VAL A 699 -1.31 -7.00 8.91
C VAL A 699 -0.77 -5.65 8.47
N TYR A 700 0.55 -5.54 8.31
CA TYR A 700 1.18 -4.40 7.67
C TYR A 700 1.10 -4.59 6.17
N GLU A 701 0.50 -3.62 5.48
CA GLU A 701 0.39 -3.64 4.03
C GLU A 701 1.34 -2.58 3.47
N HIS A 702 2.35 -3.07 2.77
CA HIS A 702 3.54 -2.31 2.42
C HIS A 702 3.98 -2.63 1.00
N LYS A 703 4.75 -1.71 0.42
CA LYS A 703 5.45 -1.95 -0.83
C LYS A 703 6.84 -1.35 -0.68
N ASP A 704 7.83 -2.15 -1.05
CA ASP A 704 9.25 -1.84 -0.87
C ASP A 704 9.62 -1.64 0.62
N ASN A 705 9.85 -0.41 1.08
CA ASN A 705 10.16 -0.11 2.49
C ASN A 705 9.19 0.89 3.14
N VAL A 706 7.97 1.02 2.60
CA VAL A 706 6.96 1.96 3.09
C VAL A 706 5.68 1.22 3.46
N VAL A 707 5.21 1.43 4.68
CA VAL A 707 3.95 0.84 5.19
C VAL A 707 2.79 1.78 4.88
N TYR A 708 1.91 1.43 3.95
CA TYR A 708 0.82 2.32 3.53
C TYR A 708 -0.40 2.24 4.44
N LYS A 709 -0.71 1.04 4.92
CA LYS A 709 -1.85 0.80 5.81
C LYS A 709 -1.59 -0.38 6.73
N ALA A 710 -2.42 -0.47 7.76
CA ALA A 710 -2.52 -1.63 8.60
C ALA A 710 -3.97 -2.11 8.58
N SER A 711 -4.19 -3.41 8.68
CA SER A 711 -5.52 -4.00 8.76
C SER A 711 -5.57 -5.14 9.78
N SER A 712 -6.78 -5.45 10.23
CA SER A 712 -7.01 -6.66 11.01
C SER A 712 -6.95 -7.88 10.07
N PRO A 713 -6.35 -9.01 10.48
CA PRO A 713 -6.48 -10.26 9.73
C PRO A 713 -7.96 -10.60 9.48
N ARG A 714 -8.26 -11.21 8.33
CA ARG A 714 -9.64 -11.59 7.96
C ARG A 714 -10.27 -12.56 8.96
N HIS A 715 -9.47 -13.48 9.47
CA HIS A 715 -9.83 -14.36 10.58
C HIS A 715 -9.11 -13.89 11.83
N ASN A 716 -9.85 -13.32 12.77
CA ASN A 716 -9.25 -12.79 13.99
C ASN A 716 -10.23 -12.86 15.15
N GLU A 717 -9.76 -13.44 16.24
CA GLU A 717 -10.50 -13.59 17.48
C GLU A 717 -10.74 -12.25 18.19
N ILE A 718 -9.78 -11.33 18.09
CA ILE A 718 -9.79 -10.02 18.77
C ILE A 718 -9.57 -8.90 17.75
N PRO A 719 -10.61 -8.12 17.41
CA PRO A 719 -10.49 -7.03 16.45
C PRO A 719 -9.45 -5.99 16.87
N MET A 720 -8.64 -5.51 15.91
CA MET A 720 -7.68 -4.45 16.16
C MET A 720 -8.39 -3.11 16.41
N CYS A 721 -7.87 -2.30 17.32
CA CYS A 721 -8.40 -0.96 17.61
C CYS A 721 -7.73 0.13 16.75
N GLY A 722 -8.24 1.37 16.87
CA GLY A 722 -7.72 2.54 16.15
C GLY A 722 -6.22 2.81 16.35
N LYS A 723 -5.66 2.46 17.52
CA LYS A 723 -4.21 2.59 17.78
C LYS A 723 -3.40 1.75 16.79
N GLY A 724 -3.76 0.48 16.59
CA GLY A 724 -3.08 -0.39 15.63
C GLY A 724 -3.38 -0.02 14.17
N LYS A 725 -4.64 0.30 13.86
CA LYS A 725 -5.08 0.65 12.49
C LYS A 725 -4.43 1.94 11.97
N PHE A 726 -4.50 3.01 12.75
CA PHE A 726 -4.12 4.35 12.30
C PHE A 726 -2.76 4.80 12.84
N GLY A 727 -2.30 4.25 13.97
CA GLY A 727 -1.05 4.66 14.63
C GLY A 727 0.24 4.32 13.89
N ILE A 728 0.21 3.77 12.68
CA ILE A 728 1.39 3.40 11.90
C ILE A 728 2.17 4.57 11.29
N GLU A 729 1.67 5.80 11.39
CA GLU A 729 2.28 6.98 10.73
C GLU A 729 3.71 7.26 11.21
N HIS A 730 4.07 6.81 12.41
CA HIS A 730 5.42 6.94 12.94
C HIS A 730 6.48 6.16 12.15
N ILE A 731 6.09 5.11 11.44
CA ILE A 731 7.02 4.25 10.69
C ILE A 731 7.64 5.05 9.53
N ASN A 732 6.81 5.80 8.80
CA ASN A 732 7.19 6.57 7.62
C ASN A 732 7.37 8.08 7.90
N SER A 733 7.33 8.50 9.17
CA SER A 733 7.40 9.91 9.50
C SER A 733 8.73 10.53 9.05
N LYS A 734 8.67 11.74 8.50
CA LYS A 734 9.85 12.53 8.11
C LYS A 734 10.64 13.04 9.32
N ASP A 735 9.98 13.13 10.47
CA ASP A 735 10.57 13.60 11.74
C ASP A 735 11.24 12.46 12.53
N ARG A 736 11.27 11.25 11.94
CA ARG A 736 11.89 10.09 12.56
C ARG A 736 13.41 10.24 12.64
N LEU A 737 13.98 9.86 13.78
CA LEU A 737 15.42 9.74 13.96
C LEU A 737 15.93 8.56 13.12
N LEU A 738 16.71 8.86 12.07
CA LEU A 738 17.35 7.86 11.20
C LEU A 738 18.88 7.88 11.27
N SER A 739 19.46 8.90 11.92
CA SER A 739 20.89 9.02 12.13
C SER A 739 21.16 9.34 13.59
N PRO A 740 22.20 8.75 14.20
CA PRO A 740 22.53 9.02 15.57
C PRO A 740 23.09 10.44 15.72
N LEU A 741 22.83 11.03 16.88
CA LEU A 741 23.29 12.36 17.27
C LEU A 741 24.21 12.26 18.48
N ALA A 742 25.23 13.10 18.52
CA ALA A 742 26.12 13.27 19.65
C ALA A 742 26.10 14.73 20.12
N LYS A 743 26.09 14.92 21.44
CA LYS A 743 26.10 16.25 22.05
C LYS A 743 27.51 16.82 22.07
N VAL A 744 27.78 17.78 21.18
CA VAL A 744 29.07 18.48 21.05
C VAL A 744 28.87 19.94 21.43
N LYS A 745 29.54 20.40 22.50
CA LYS A 745 29.43 21.78 23.02
C LYS A 745 27.99 22.25 23.25
N GLY A 746 27.09 21.33 23.62
CA GLY A 746 25.68 21.61 23.89
C GLY A 746 24.76 21.57 22.66
N ALA A 747 25.30 21.37 21.46
CA ALA A 747 24.52 21.14 20.24
C ALA A 747 24.54 19.65 19.86
N GLN A 748 23.45 19.16 19.25
CA GLN A 748 23.39 17.80 18.70
C GLN A 748 23.99 17.81 17.29
N GLU A 749 25.01 16.98 17.05
CA GLU A 749 25.67 16.81 15.75
C GLU A 749 25.55 15.36 15.26
N LYS A 750 25.37 15.16 13.94
CA LYS A 750 25.27 13.82 13.35
C LYS A 750 26.57 13.04 13.53
N THR A 751 26.46 11.76 13.87
CA THR A 751 27.59 10.83 13.97
C THR A 751 27.27 9.51 13.25
N THR A 752 28.19 8.53 13.31
CA THR A 752 27.95 7.16 12.80
C THR A 752 27.38 6.28 13.90
N LEU A 753 26.62 5.25 13.50
CA LEU A 753 25.98 4.33 14.45
C LEU A 753 27.03 3.52 15.22
N GLU A 754 28.09 3.09 14.54
CA GLU A 754 29.22 2.40 15.15
C GLU A 754 29.91 3.24 16.21
N ALA A 755 30.15 4.53 15.94
CA ALA A 755 30.77 5.42 16.92
C ALA A 755 29.86 5.67 18.13
N ALA A 756 28.57 5.92 17.92
CA ALA A 756 27.61 6.12 19.00
C ALA A 756 27.46 4.89 19.90
N LEU A 757 27.38 3.69 19.31
CA LEU A 757 27.31 2.43 20.05
C LEU A 757 28.60 2.17 20.84
N PHE A 758 29.76 2.41 20.21
CA PHE A 758 31.07 2.28 20.86
C PHE A 758 31.21 3.21 22.06
N GLU A 759 30.90 4.50 21.90
CA GLU A 759 30.96 5.48 22.98
C GLU A 759 29.98 5.14 24.09
N THR A 760 28.76 4.70 23.75
CA THR A 760 27.79 4.21 24.73
C THR A 760 28.37 3.08 25.58
N ALA A 761 28.89 2.01 24.95
CA ALA A 761 29.49 0.89 25.68
C ALA A 761 30.68 1.32 26.56
N LYS A 762 31.58 2.16 26.04
CA LYS A 762 32.77 2.62 26.79
C LYS A 762 32.42 3.55 27.95
N ARG A 763 31.47 4.46 27.77
CA ARG A 763 31.03 5.38 28.82
C ARG A 763 30.32 4.64 29.95
N LEU A 764 29.48 3.65 29.63
CA LEU A 764 28.86 2.79 30.63
C LEU A 764 29.91 2.00 31.43
N ARG A 765 30.88 1.36 30.77
CA ARG A 765 31.96 0.66 31.47
C ARG A 765 32.81 1.60 32.33
N SER A 766 33.07 2.81 31.83
CA SER A 766 33.81 3.83 32.58
C SER A 766 33.06 4.24 33.86
N ILE A 767 31.75 4.45 33.77
CA ILE A 767 30.91 4.76 34.93
C ILE A 767 30.92 3.63 35.95
N GLN A 768 30.74 2.37 35.52
CA GLN A 768 30.82 1.22 36.41
C GLN A 768 32.17 1.17 37.14
N ASN A 769 33.28 1.39 36.44
CA ASN A 769 34.63 1.37 37.03
C ASN A 769 34.87 2.54 38.01
N MET A 770 34.30 3.72 37.77
CA MET A 770 34.51 4.90 38.60
C MET A 770 33.59 4.97 39.81
N TYR A 771 32.35 4.51 39.67
CA TYR A 771 31.29 4.74 40.65
C TYR A 771 30.72 3.44 41.26
N GLY A 772 31.14 2.28 40.77
CA GLY A 772 30.75 0.98 41.31
C GLY A 772 29.44 0.43 40.73
N GLU A 773 28.98 -0.67 41.34
CA GLU A 773 27.76 -1.38 40.96
C GLU A 773 26.51 -0.53 41.23
N GLY A 774 25.46 -0.70 40.43
CA GLY A 774 24.20 0.06 40.57
C GLY A 774 24.27 1.54 40.19
N ALA A 775 25.42 2.06 39.71
CA ALA A 775 25.55 3.45 39.26
C ALA A 775 24.95 3.72 37.86
N ILE A 776 24.33 2.72 37.23
CA ILE A 776 23.76 2.80 35.88
C ILE A 776 22.31 2.32 35.95
N ALA A 777 21.39 3.07 35.34
CA ALA A 777 20.01 2.63 35.16
C ALA A 777 19.67 2.39 33.69
N PHE A 778 18.81 1.41 33.46
CA PHE A 778 18.18 1.12 32.17
C PHE A 778 16.66 1.30 32.31
N ALA A 779 16.11 2.30 31.61
CA ALA A 779 14.67 2.51 31.46
C ALA A 779 14.27 2.01 30.06
N VAL A 780 13.59 0.87 29.99
CA VAL A 780 13.36 0.11 28.76
C VAL A 780 11.88 -0.07 28.53
N SER A 781 11.39 0.48 27.43
CA SER A 781 10.01 0.32 26.99
C SER A 781 9.68 -1.15 26.77
N PRO A 782 8.58 -1.68 27.32
CA PRO A 782 8.16 -3.06 27.07
C PRO A 782 7.54 -3.26 25.68
N LYS A 783 7.88 -2.45 24.67
CA LYS A 783 7.38 -2.62 23.29
C LYS A 783 8.36 -3.34 22.37
N ILE A 784 9.60 -3.52 22.83
CA ILE A 784 10.63 -4.24 22.10
C ILE A 784 10.45 -5.76 22.26
N THR A 785 11.09 -6.52 21.39
CA THR A 785 10.98 -7.98 21.36
C THR A 785 11.67 -8.63 22.57
N ASN A 786 11.28 -9.87 22.87
CA ASN A 786 11.91 -10.68 23.92
C ASN A 786 13.41 -10.87 23.66
N GLU A 787 13.80 -11.02 22.39
CA GLU A 787 15.19 -11.20 21.97
C GLU A 787 16.02 -9.92 22.21
N GLU A 788 15.44 -8.75 21.95
CA GLU A 788 16.06 -7.45 22.27
C GLU A 788 16.18 -7.24 23.79
N LEU A 789 15.13 -7.59 24.55
CA LEU A 789 15.15 -7.57 26.02
C LEU A 789 16.23 -8.51 26.59
N MET A 790 16.41 -9.71 26.03
CA MET A 790 17.45 -10.65 26.47
C MET A 790 18.85 -10.08 26.27
N LEU A 791 19.10 -9.38 25.15
CA LEU A 791 20.39 -8.72 24.89
C LEU A 791 20.63 -7.57 25.87
N LEU A 792 19.62 -6.74 26.13
CA LEU A 792 19.72 -5.66 27.11
C LEU A 792 19.92 -6.20 28.53
N LYS A 793 19.28 -7.32 28.87
CA LYS A 793 19.46 -7.98 30.17
C LYS A 793 20.87 -8.56 30.33
N ALA A 794 21.44 -9.12 29.26
CA ALA A 794 22.84 -9.54 29.24
C ALA A 794 23.79 -8.35 29.49
N VAL A 795 23.54 -7.22 28.81
CA VAL A 795 24.32 -5.98 28.99
C VAL A 795 24.21 -5.46 30.41
N SER A 796 23.01 -5.39 30.98
CA SER A 796 22.83 -4.86 32.34
C SER A 796 23.44 -5.77 33.41
N ALA A 797 23.36 -7.09 33.21
CA ALA A 797 24.02 -8.08 34.08
C ALA A 797 25.54 -7.94 34.03
N GLU A 798 26.12 -7.75 32.84
CA GLU A 798 27.57 -7.52 32.67
C GLU A 798 28.04 -6.20 33.30
N LEU A 799 27.15 -5.21 33.39
CA LEU A 799 27.39 -3.94 34.08
C LEU A 799 27.07 -3.98 35.59
N ASN A 800 26.69 -5.14 36.14
CA ASN A 800 26.29 -5.33 37.53
C ASN A 800 25.27 -4.28 38.01
N THR A 801 24.22 -4.05 37.21
CA THR A 801 23.10 -3.20 37.64
C THR A 801 21.80 -3.98 37.73
N ASN A 802 21.07 -3.73 38.82
CA ASN A 802 19.72 -4.22 39.07
C ASN A 802 18.66 -3.13 38.83
N LEU A 803 19.06 -1.91 38.46
CA LEU A 803 18.15 -0.81 38.13
C LEU A 803 17.74 -0.91 36.65
N THR A 804 17.06 -2.00 36.32
CA THR A 804 16.60 -2.32 34.96
C THR A 804 15.10 -2.53 34.97
N GLY A 805 14.38 -1.64 34.31
CA GLY A 805 12.93 -1.62 34.39
C GLY A 805 12.29 -0.64 33.42
N SER A 806 11.09 -0.18 33.74
CA SER A 806 10.28 0.69 32.88
C SER A 806 9.46 1.64 33.71
N PHE A 807 9.21 2.85 33.20
CA PHE A 807 8.26 3.79 33.80
C PHE A 807 6.81 3.29 33.79
N THR A 808 6.53 2.22 33.05
CA THR A 808 5.20 1.60 32.95
C THR A 808 5.03 0.39 33.88
N VAL A 809 6.05 0.06 34.67
CA VAL A 809 6.05 -1.04 35.64
C VAL A 809 5.87 -0.50 37.05
N ASP A 810 4.97 -1.13 37.81
CA ASP A 810 4.70 -0.77 39.22
C ASP A 810 5.72 -1.41 40.18
N ALA A 811 5.91 -0.77 41.34
CA ALA A 811 6.86 -1.20 42.39
C ALA A 811 6.50 -2.52 43.06
N GLU A 812 5.24 -2.93 43.00
CA GLU A 812 4.77 -4.16 43.61
C GLU A 812 4.30 -5.18 42.56
N PRO A 813 4.57 -6.48 42.78
CA PRO A 813 4.27 -7.50 41.81
C PRO A 813 2.80 -7.91 41.93
N GLY A 814 1.91 -7.12 41.30
CA GLY A 814 0.44 -7.17 41.37
C GLY A 814 -0.16 -8.51 41.83
N ILE A 815 -0.40 -9.45 40.90
CA ILE A 815 -0.99 -10.77 41.21
C ILE A 815 0.05 -11.82 41.67
N GLU A 816 1.34 -11.50 41.58
CA GLU A 816 2.43 -12.44 41.84
C GLU A 816 2.50 -12.86 43.30
N THR A 817 2.23 -11.92 44.23
CA THR A 817 2.20 -12.21 45.67
C THR A 817 1.23 -13.36 45.98
N VAL A 818 0.13 -13.43 45.24
CA VAL A 818 -0.93 -14.42 45.47
C VAL A 818 -0.75 -15.69 44.64
N LEU A 819 -0.46 -15.53 43.34
CA LEU A 819 -0.38 -16.66 42.41
C LEU A 819 1.02 -17.30 42.36
N GLY A 820 2.03 -16.69 42.98
CA GLY A 820 3.43 -17.09 42.91
C GLY A 820 4.15 -16.67 41.61
N GLN A 821 3.39 -16.19 40.63
CA GLN A 821 3.88 -15.67 39.34
C GLN A 821 2.99 -14.50 38.88
N ASN A 822 3.58 -13.48 38.25
CA ASN A 822 2.83 -12.35 37.67
C ASN A 822 2.23 -12.70 36.29
N LYS A 823 1.42 -13.75 36.22
CA LYS A 823 0.86 -14.30 34.98
C LYS A 823 -0.66 -14.45 35.08
N SER A 824 -1.35 -14.07 34.01
CA SER A 824 -2.76 -14.41 33.82
C SER A 824 -2.93 -15.92 33.85
N THR A 825 -4.04 -16.40 34.44
CA THR A 825 -4.27 -17.84 34.63
C THR A 825 -4.91 -18.52 33.41
N ILE A 826 -5.44 -17.73 32.47
CA ILE A 826 -6.11 -18.19 31.25
C ILE A 826 -5.78 -17.28 30.07
N THR A 827 -6.08 -17.75 28.87
CA THR A 827 -5.89 -17.04 27.59
C THR A 827 -7.14 -16.29 27.13
N PHE A 828 -7.01 -15.37 26.16
CA PHE A 828 -8.18 -14.71 25.57
C PHE A 828 -9.14 -15.68 24.84
N ALA A 829 -8.61 -16.75 24.23
CA ALA A 829 -9.40 -17.76 23.52
C ALA A 829 -10.39 -18.49 24.44
N GLU A 830 -10.05 -18.58 25.72
CA GLU A 830 -10.91 -19.23 26.71
C GLU A 830 -12.14 -18.41 27.11
N LEU A 831 -12.16 -17.10 26.79
CA LEU A 831 -13.30 -16.22 27.06
C LEU A 831 -14.57 -16.64 26.32
N ASP A 832 -14.45 -17.19 25.11
CA ASP A 832 -15.60 -17.61 24.30
C ASP A 832 -16.36 -18.80 24.92
N SER A 833 -15.82 -19.40 25.99
CA SER A 833 -16.44 -20.50 26.75
C SER A 833 -16.89 -20.11 28.16
N ALA A 834 -16.73 -18.85 28.58
CA ALA A 834 -17.15 -18.37 29.89
C ALA A 834 -18.69 -18.38 30.04
N ASP A 835 -19.21 -18.34 31.26
CA ASP A 835 -20.65 -18.10 31.50
C ASP A 835 -20.93 -16.84 32.34
N LEU A 836 -19.88 -16.24 32.90
CA LEU A 836 -19.86 -14.93 33.52
C LEU A 836 -18.50 -14.28 33.27
N ILE A 837 -18.49 -13.02 32.87
CA ILE A 837 -17.28 -12.20 32.78
C ILE A 837 -17.43 -10.97 33.68
N ILE A 838 -16.46 -10.75 34.55
CA ILE A 838 -16.33 -9.52 35.36
C ILE A 838 -15.22 -8.68 34.75
N ALA A 839 -15.58 -7.53 34.20
CA ALA A 839 -14.68 -6.58 33.55
C ALA A 839 -14.34 -5.43 34.51
N ALA A 840 -13.14 -5.46 35.07
CA ALA A 840 -12.68 -4.52 36.10
C ALA A 840 -11.76 -3.42 35.54
N GLY A 841 -12.07 -2.16 35.85
CA GLY A 841 -11.32 -0.98 35.40
C GLY A 841 -11.77 -0.42 34.05
N GLN A 842 -10.99 0.49 33.48
CA GLN A 842 -11.29 1.17 32.21
C GLN A 842 -10.81 0.36 30.99
N LEU A 843 -11.28 -0.89 30.90
CA LEU A 843 -10.83 -1.86 29.89
C LEU A 843 -11.10 -1.40 28.46
N TYR A 844 -12.27 -0.86 28.17
CA TYR A 844 -12.60 -0.43 26.80
C TYR A 844 -11.80 0.84 26.42
N GLU A 845 -11.51 1.70 27.38
CA GLU A 845 -10.79 2.95 27.13
C GLU A 845 -9.30 2.68 26.84
N HIS A 846 -8.66 1.81 27.61
CA HIS A 846 -7.22 1.54 27.49
C HIS A 846 -6.89 0.39 26.54
N HIS A 847 -7.77 -0.61 26.47
CA HIS A 847 -7.63 -1.83 25.66
C HIS A 847 -8.85 -2.06 24.76
N PRO A 848 -9.13 -1.18 23.78
CA PRO A 848 -10.40 -1.22 23.06
C PRO A 848 -10.65 -2.52 22.30
N ALA A 849 -9.58 -3.22 21.90
CA ALA A 849 -9.64 -4.54 21.29
C ALA A 849 -10.33 -5.58 22.20
N THR A 850 -9.95 -5.61 23.48
CA THR A 850 -10.63 -6.41 24.50
C THR A 850 -12.06 -5.94 24.69
N GLY A 851 -12.29 -4.62 24.77
CA GLY A 851 -13.64 -4.05 24.89
C GLY A 851 -14.60 -4.51 23.77
N MET A 852 -14.13 -4.52 22.52
CA MET A 852 -14.88 -5.03 21.37
C MET A 852 -15.16 -6.54 21.48
N LYS A 853 -14.18 -7.34 21.93
CA LYS A 853 -14.42 -8.78 22.18
C LYS A 853 -15.46 -8.99 23.28
N LEU A 854 -15.38 -8.26 24.39
CA LEU A 854 -16.36 -8.35 25.48
C LEU A 854 -17.76 -7.90 25.04
N ARG A 855 -17.86 -6.85 24.21
CA ARG A 855 -19.13 -6.41 23.62
C ARG A 855 -19.75 -7.49 22.73
N ARG A 856 -18.95 -8.19 21.92
CA ARG A 856 -19.42 -9.33 21.13
C ARG A 856 -19.96 -10.45 22.03
N LEU A 857 -19.21 -10.79 23.09
CA LEU A 857 -19.58 -11.84 24.03
C LEU A 857 -20.84 -11.49 24.84
N SER A 858 -21.10 -10.22 25.12
CA SER A 858 -22.29 -9.80 25.86
C SER A 858 -23.62 -10.10 25.15
N ASN A 859 -23.59 -10.39 23.85
CA ASN A 859 -24.78 -10.85 23.11
C ASN A 859 -25.23 -12.27 23.52
N SER A 860 -24.33 -13.09 24.06
CA SER A 860 -24.61 -14.50 24.41
C SER A 860 -24.29 -14.86 25.87
N MET A 861 -23.55 -14.00 26.57
CA MET A 861 -23.02 -14.24 27.92
C MET A 861 -23.28 -13.07 28.85
N LYS A 862 -23.24 -13.33 30.16
CA LYS A 862 -23.35 -12.27 31.15
C LYS A 862 -22.01 -11.57 31.35
N VAL A 863 -21.98 -10.25 31.11
CA VAL A 863 -20.82 -9.39 31.39
C VAL A 863 -21.21 -8.37 32.46
N VAL A 864 -20.36 -8.19 33.46
CA VAL A 864 -20.50 -7.20 34.53
C VAL A 864 -19.37 -6.18 34.43
N SER A 865 -19.71 -4.90 34.27
CA SER A 865 -18.76 -3.78 34.28
C SER A 865 -18.54 -3.32 35.73
N VAL A 866 -17.27 -3.29 36.16
CA VAL A 866 -16.85 -2.86 37.50
C VAL A 866 -15.80 -1.76 37.33
N SER A 867 -16.20 -0.50 37.41
CA SER A 867 -15.30 0.65 37.29
C SER A 867 -15.72 1.80 38.20
N THR A 868 -14.76 2.45 38.86
CA THR A 868 -15.01 3.68 39.67
C THR A 868 -15.31 4.89 38.79
N LYS A 869 -14.90 4.84 37.52
CA LYS A 869 -15.17 5.86 36.49
C LYS A 869 -16.13 5.32 35.44
N ALA A 870 -16.94 6.18 34.83
CA ALA A 870 -17.79 5.78 33.71
C ALA A 870 -16.95 5.16 32.57
N THR A 871 -17.44 4.06 32.00
CA THR A 871 -16.78 3.36 30.88
C THR A 871 -17.79 3.05 29.78
N LYS A 872 -17.30 2.92 28.54
CA LYS A 872 -18.10 2.49 27.39
C LYS A 872 -18.75 1.12 27.60
N ALA A 873 -18.22 0.29 28.49
CA ALA A 873 -18.83 -0.99 28.85
C ALA A 873 -20.20 -0.83 29.53
N ASP A 874 -20.44 0.30 30.23
CA ASP A 874 -21.67 0.54 30.99
C ASP A 874 -22.92 0.63 30.10
N GLN A 875 -22.75 0.86 28.80
CA GLN A 875 -23.85 0.96 27.84
C GLN A 875 -24.45 -0.41 27.45
N TRP A 876 -23.71 -1.51 27.63
CA TRP A 876 -24.10 -2.85 27.15
C TRP A 876 -23.82 -3.99 28.14
N ALA A 877 -23.11 -3.73 29.24
CA ALA A 877 -22.89 -4.67 30.33
C ALA A 877 -23.73 -4.33 31.57
N ASP A 878 -23.87 -5.28 32.50
CA ASP A 878 -24.45 -4.98 33.81
C ASP A 878 -23.46 -4.15 34.63
N LYS A 879 -23.79 -2.88 34.91
CA LYS A 879 -22.96 -2.02 35.76
C LYS A 879 -23.05 -2.43 37.23
N ALA A 880 -21.89 -2.53 37.88
CA ALA A 880 -21.76 -2.61 39.34
C ALA A 880 -21.35 -1.24 39.89
N GLU A 881 -22.01 -0.79 40.95
CA GLU A 881 -21.65 0.44 41.67
C GLU A 881 -20.56 0.14 42.71
N LEU A 882 -19.52 0.97 42.76
CA LEU A 882 -18.41 0.92 43.71
C LEU A 882 -17.74 2.29 43.88
N ASP A 883 -17.16 2.52 45.06
CA ASP A 883 -16.35 3.71 45.36
C ASP A 883 -14.84 3.41 45.36
N SER A 884 -14.46 2.16 45.68
CA SER A 884 -13.06 1.68 45.72
C SER A 884 -13.00 0.24 45.24
N TYR A 885 -12.04 -0.07 44.35
CA TYR A 885 -11.85 -1.41 43.83
C TYR A 885 -11.50 -2.43 44.92
N GLU A 886 -10.53 -2.10 45.79
CA GLU A 886 -10.05 -3.01 46.83
C GLU A 886 -11.18 -3.36 47.81
N VAL A 887 -11.90 -2.34 48.30
CA VAL A 887 -13.04 -2.53 49.22
C VAL A 887 -14.15 -3.34 48.55
N PHE A 888 -14.46 -3.05 47.28
CA PHE A 888 -15.52 -3.73 46.54
C PHE A 888 -15.20 -5.22 46.32
N PHE A 889 -13.99 -5.56 45.86
CA PHE A 889 -13.59 -6.94 45.66
C PHE A 889 -13.43 -7.69 46.98
N ALA A 890 -12.97 -7.03 48.04
CA ALA A 890 -12.94 -7.62 49.38
C ALA A 890 -14.37 -7.93 49.87
N GLY A 891 -15.35 -7.07 49.57
CA GLY A 891 -16.77 -7.31 49.83
C GLY A 891 -17.31 -8.52 49.06
N ILE A 892 -16.91 -8.70 47.80
CA ILE A 892 -17.24 -9.90 47.00
C ILE A 892 -16.65 -11.15 47.65
N LEU A 893 -15.37 -11.13 48.02
CA LEU A 893 -14.68 -12.26 48.65
C LEU A 893 -15.35 -12.65 49.97
N LYS A 894 -15.66 -11.66 50.83
CA LYS A 894 -16.43 -11.86 52.07
C LYS A 894 -17.78 -12.52 51.81
N SER A 895 -18.54 -11.99 50.85
CA SER A 895 -19.86 -12.53 50.49
C SER A 895 -19.79 -13.97 49.95
N LEU A 896 -18.76 -14.30 49.16
CA LEU A 896 -18.52 -15.66 48.67
C LEU A 896 -18.24 -16.64 49.83
N ILE A 897 -17.55 -16.20 50.88
CA ILE A 897 -17.28 -17.02 52.08
C ILE A 897 -18.55 -17.17 52.92
N GLU A 898 -19.23 -16.08 53.27
CA GLU A 898 -20.44 -16.09 54.12
C GLU A 898 -21.58 -16.90 53.50
N LYS A 899 -21.68 -16.91 52.17
CA LYS A 899 -22.70 -17.66 51.42
C LYS A 899 -22.25 -19.07 51.06
N GLY A 900 -21.08 -19.53 51.53
CA GLY A 900 -20.58 -20.89 51.35
C GLY A 900 -20.20 -21.25 49.91
N ALA A 901 -19.90 -20.26 49.05
CA ALA A 901 -19.27 -20.52 47.75
C ALA A 901 -17.79 -20.93 47.93
N VAL A 902 -17.15 -20.37 48.96
CA VAL A 902 -15.81 -20.74 49.43
C VAL A 902 -15.94 -21.23 50.88
N LYS A 903 -15.36 -22.39 51.19
CA LYS A 903 -15.33 -22.89 52.58
C LYS A 903 -14.32 -22.09 53.38
N ALA A 904 -14.69 -21.64 54.58
CA ALA A 904 -13.77 -20.91 55.46
C ALA A 904 -12.52 -21.74 55.81
N GLU A 905 -12.65 -23.07 55.88
CA GLU A 905 -11.53 -24.00 56.08
C GLU A 905 -10.52 -23.97 54.92
N THR A 906 -10.98 -23.75 53.69
CA THR A 906 -10.09 -23.59 52.53
C THR A 906 -9.22 -22.36 52.70
N VAL A 907 -9.78 -21.24 53.16
CA VAL A 907 -9.04 -20.00 53.41
C VAL A 907 -8.04 -20.18 54.55
N LYS A 908 -8.46 -20.80 55.66
CA LYS A 908 -7.58 -21.10 56.82
C LYS A 908 -6.43 -22.06 56.51
N GLY A 909 -6.50 -22.80 55.41
CA GLY A 909 -5.43 -23.70 54.95
C GLY A 909 -4.16 -22.97 54.47
N TYR A 910 -4.25 -21.67 54.19
CA TYR A 910 -3.11 -20.83 53.80
C TYR A 910 -2.44 -20.19 55.02
N ALA A 911 -1.13 -19.92 54.93
CA ALA A 911 -0.29 -19.45 56.04
C ALA A 911 -0.84 -18.21 56.77
N ASN A 912 -1.49 -17.31 56.04
CA ASN A 912 -2.08 -16.07 56.54
C ASN A 912 -3.61 -16.02 56.40
N GLY A 913 -4.27 -17.17 56.21
CA GLY A 913 -5.72 -17.26 56.01
C GLY A 913 -6.56 -16.72 57.16
N GLU A 914 -6.13 -16.91 58.41
CA GLU A 914 -6.83 -16.36 59.58
C GLU A 914 -6.77 -14.82 59.62
N GLN A 915 -5.64 -14.25 59.21
CA GLN A 915 -5.47 -12.79 59.16
C GLN A 915 -6.35 -12.16 58.08
N LEU A 916 -6.48 -12.82 56.91
CA LEU A 916 -7.41 -12.39 55.86
C LEU A 916 -8.85 -12.39 56.38
N LEU A 917 -9.30 -13.48 57.02
CA LEU A 917 -10.67 -13.55 57.57
C LEU A 917 -10.96 -12.42 58.57
N SER A 918 -10.02 -12.14 59.48
CA SER A 918 -10.15 -11.02 60.43
C SER A 918 -10.13 -9.65 59.76
N SER A 919 -9.43 -9.48 58.63
CA SER A 919 -9.47 -8.23 57.85
C SER A 919 -10.82 -8.06 57.15
N LEU A 920 -11.36 -9.13 56.55
CA LEU A 920 -12.66 -9.11 55.87
C LEU A 920 -13.82 -8.79 56.81
N GLU A 921 -13.77 -9.15 58.09
CA GLU A 921 -14.81 -8.77 59.07
C GLU A 921 -15.06 -7.25 59.11
N LYS A 922 -14.02 -6.44 58.84
CA LYS A 922 -14.08 -4.97 58.82
C LYS A 922 -14.72 -4.39 57.56
N VAL A 923 -15.00 -5.20 56.54
CA VAL A 923 -15.55 -4.76 55.25
C VAL A 923 -17.08 -4.80 55.27
N ASP A 924 -17.72 -3.66 54.99
CA ASP A 924 -19.16 -3.60 54.78
C ASP A 924 -19.50 -4.08 53.35
N VAL A 925 -20.24 -5.18 53.23
CA VAL A 925 -20.64 -5.72 51.92
C VAL A 925 -21.75 -4.87 51.32
N THR A 926 -21.45 -4.18 50.22
CA THR A 926 -22.45 -3.39 49.50
C THR A 926 -23.45 -4.29 48.76
N PRO A 927 -24.69 -3.83 48.50
CA PRO A 927 -25.65 -4.61 47.70
C PRO A 927 -25.13 -4.96 46.29
N SER A 928 -24.31 -4.08 45.72
CA SER A 928 -23.63 -4.28 44.44
C SER A 928 -22.62 -5.43 44.52
N ALA A 929 -21.75 -5.44 45.53
CA ALA A 929 -20.78 -6.51 45.76
C ALA A 929 -21.47 -7.86 46.02
N GLU A 930 -22.53 -7.87 46.82
CA GLU A 930 -23.32 -9.07 47.10
C GLU A 930 -23.96 -9.65 45.82
N LYS A 931 -24.50 -8.79 44.95
CA LYS A 931 -25.07 -9.20 43.66
C LYS A 931 -24.01 -9.84 42.75
N VAL A 932 -22.83 -9.26 42.67
CA VAL A 932 -21.72 -9.82 41.85
C VAL A 932 -21.25 -11.15 42.43
N ALA A 933 -21.13 -11.28 43.76
CA ALA A 933 -20.78 -12.54 44.42
C ALA A 933 -21.81 -13.65 44.14
N GLU A 934 -23.11 -13.33 44.14
CA GLU A 934 -24.18 -14.27 43.77
C GLU A 934 -24.10 -14.73 42.31
N LEU A 935 -23.80 -13.82 41.38
CA LEU A 935 -23.56 -14.18 39.99
C LEU A 935 -22.34 -15.09 39.86
N PHE A 936 -21.23 -14.74 40.52
CA PHE A 936 -20.00 -15.53 40.52
C PHE A 936 -20.22 -16.93 41.08
N LYS A 937 -20.98 -17.07 42.18
CA LYS A 937 -21.34 -18.36 42.78
C LYS A 937 -22.17 -19.25 41.85
N LYS A 938 -23.05 -18.67 41.04
CA LYS A 938 -23.92 -19.41 40.09
C LYS A 938 -23.19 -19.80 38.81
N ALA A 939 -22.18 -19.05 38.42
CA ALA A 939 -21.36 -19.29 37.26
C ALA A 939 -20.52 -20.57 37.41
N LYS A 940 -20.50 -21.42 36.39
CA LYS A 940 -19.64 -22.61 36.33
C LYS A 940 -18.27 -22.28 35.78
N LYS A 941 -18.16 -21.23 34.97
CA LYS A 941 -16.95 -20.80 34.28
C LYS A 941 -16.81 -19.27 34.40
N PRO A 942 -16.65 -18.74 35.63
CA PRO A 942 -16.46 -17.32 35.83
C PRO A 942 -15.06 -16.89 35.40
N VAL A 943 -14.99 -15.80 34.66
CA VAL A 943 -13.74 -15.14 34.29
C VAL A 943 -13.74 -13.72 34.83
N ILE A 944 -12.61 -13.28 35.37
CA ILE A 944 -12.32 -11.90 35.72
C ILE A 944 -11.28 -11.39 34.74
N ILE A 945 -11.49 -10.20 34.19
CA ILE A 945 -10.50 -9.47 33.41
C ILE A 945 -10.32 -8.08 34.01
N ALA A 946 -9.08 -7.66 34.24
CA ALA A 946 -8.75 -6.43 34.93
C ALA A 946 -7.72 -5.59 34.16
N ASP A 947 -7.90 -4.27 34.14
CA ASP A 947 -6.93 -3.30 33.61
C ASP A 947 -5.97 -2.84 34.71
N SER A 948 -4.70 -3.25 34.66
CA SER A 948 -3.70 -2.87 35.67
C SER A 948 -3.26 -1.40 35.58
N ASN A 949 -3.70 -0.68 34.55
CA ASN A 949 -3.48 0.76 34.46
C ASN A 949 -4.41 1.56 35.38
N THR A 950 -5.57 1.00 35.75
CA THR A 950 -6.58 1.70 36.57
C THR A 950 -6.94 0.98 37.85
N VAL A 951 -6.92 -0.35 37.85
CA VAL A 951 -7.12 -1.17 39.05
C VAL A 951 -5.81 -1.23 39.82
N GLN A 952 -5.84 -0.84 41.10
CA GLN A 952 -4.64 -0.84 41.95
C GLN A 952 -4.13 -2.27 42.24
N ASN A 953 -2.85 -2.38 42.56
CA ASN A 953 -2.21 -3.67 42.86
C ASN A 953 -2.89 -4.39 44.04
N GLU A 954 -3.34 -3.66 45.06
CA GLU A 954 -4.08 -4.22 46.20
C GLU A 954 -5.38 -4.88 45.74
N ALA A 955 -6.14 -4.22 44.86
CA ALA A 955 -7.35 -4.77 44.28
C ALA A 955 -7.06 -5.99 43.37
N LEU A 956 -6.00 -5.94 42.56
CA LEU A 956 -5.56 -7.08 41.73
C LEU A 956 -5.19 -8.30 42.59
N LYS A 957 -4.56 -8.10 43.74
CA LYS A 957 -4.26 -9.17 44.71
C LYS A 957 -5.55 -9.79 45.26
N VAL A 958 -6.55 -8.97 45.61
CA VAL A 958 -7.87 -9.50 46.06
C VAL A 958 -8.56 -10.30 44.94
N LEU A 959 -8.46 -9.87 43.68
CA LEU A 959 -8.98 -10.64 42.55
C LEU A 959 -8.26 -11.99 42.39
N ALA A 960 -6.93 -12.00 42.57
CA ALA A 960 -6.14 -13.22 42.58
C ALA A 960 -6.55 -14.14 43.74
N ASP A 961 -6.80 -13.60 44.93
CA ASP A 961 -7.30 -14.36 46.08
C ASP A 961 -8.63 -15.02 45.74
N ILE A 962 -9.59 -14.26 45.18
CA ILE A 962 -10.91 -14.80 44.75
C ILE A 962 -10.71 -16.00 43.83
N VAL A 963 -9.87 -15.88 42.80
CA VAL A 963 -9.65 -16.96 41.82
C VAL A 963 -8.92 -18.16 42.43
N LEU A 964 -7.98 -17.90 43.35
CA LEU A 964 -7.22 -18.94 44.04
C LEU A 964 -8.10 -19.74 45.03
N VAL A 965 -8.82 -19.07 45.95
CA VAL A 965 -9.61 -19.74 46.99
C VAL A 965 -10.89 -20.39 46.45
N THR A 966 -11.40 -19.92 45.31
CA THR A 966 -12.50 -20.58 44.58
C THR A 966 -12.04 -21.79 43.77
N GLY A 967 -10.72 -22.02 43.67
CA GLY A 967 -10.13 -23.10 42.90
C GLY A 967 -10.36 -22.96 41.40
N ASN A 968 -10.39 -21.71 40.92
CA ASN A 968 -10.54 -21.37 39.51
C ASN A 968 -9.20 -21.11 38.82
N ALA A 969 -8.12 -20.80 39.55
CA ALA A 969 -6.80 -20.47 38.98
C ALA A 969 -6.21 -21.54 38.06
N ASP A 970 -6.46 -22.83 38.35
CA ASP A 970 -5.83 -23.95 37.64
C ASP A 970 -6.84 -24.75 36.80
N LYS A 971 -7.94 -24.13 36.37
CA LYS A 971 -9.00 -24.79 35.59
C LYS A 971 -9.24 -24.08 34.26
N PRO A 972 -9.48 -24.83 33.17
CA PRO A 972 -9.74 -24.22 31.88
C PRO A 972 -11.06 -23.42 31.88
N HIS A 973 -11.08 -22.34 31.11
CA HIS A 973 -12.22 -21.46 30.86
C HIS A 973 -12.75 -20.69 32.10
N ARG A 974 -11.93 -20.54 33.14
CA ARG A 974 -12.26 -19.77 34.33
C ARG A 974 -10.98 -19.27 34.97
N GLY A 975 -10.97 -18.06 35.49
CA GLY A 975 -9.74 -17.49 36.03
C GLY A 975 -9.66 -15.98 35.92
N LEU A 976 -8.43 -15.47 35.92
CA LEU A 976 -8.07 -14.05 35.89
C LEU A 976 -7.18 -13.75 34.67
N ILE A 977 -7.54 -12.71 33.92
CA ILE A 977 -6.66 -12.03 32.94
C ILE A 977 -6.35 -10.63 33.45
N VAL A 978 -5.07 -10.26 33.51
CA VAL A 978 -4.65 -8.90 33.86
C VAL A 978 -4.00 -8.23 32.66
N LEU A 979 -4.67 -7.22 32.10
CA LEU A 979 -4.13 -6.41 31.03
C LEU A 979 -3.11 -5.44 31.59
N LYS A 980 -1.88 -5.54 31.09
CA LYS A 980 -0.72 -4.74 31.46
C LYS A 980 -0.60 -3.47 30.61
N ALA A 981 0.34 -2.59 30.95
CA ALA A 981 0.50 -1.29 30.29
C ALA A 981 0.81 -1.38 28.78
N LYS A 982 1.79 -2.20 28.37
CA LYS A 982 2.33 -2.25 27.00
C LYS A 982 2.33 -3.66 26.41
N SER A 983 2.50 -3.74 25.10
CA SER A 983 2.39 -4.96 24.27
C SER A 983 3.23 -6.14 24.76
N ASN A 984 4.46 -5.90 25.22
CA ASN A 984 5.36 -6.93 25.76
C ASN A 984 5.68 -6.73 27.26
N SER A 985 4.77 -6.10 28.03
CA SER A 985 4.96 -5.94 29.48
C SER A 985 5.09 -7.27 30.23
N GLN A 986 4.43 -8.34 29.76
CA GLN A 986 4.62 -9.67 30.33
C GLN A 986 6.03 -10.20 30.05
N GLY A 987 6.51 -10.08 28.81
CA GLY A 987 7.86 -10.53 28.44
C GLY A 987 8.97 -9.75 29.15
N ALA A 988 8.83 -8.43 29.29
CA ALA A 988 9.76 -7.61 30.06
C ALA A 988 9.83 -8.03 31.53
N TRP A 989 8.66 -8.27 32.17
CA TRP A 989 8.60 -8.75 33.55
C TRP A 989 9.25 -10.13 33.71
N ASP A 990 8.92 -11.05 32.80
CA ASP A 990 9.48 -12.41 32.78
C ASP A 990 11.01 -12.34 32.63
N LEU A 991 11.55 -11.50 31.75
CA LEU A 991 12.99 -11.34 31.52
C LEU A 991 13.72 -10.49 32.58
N GLY A 992 13.04 -10.09 33.65
CA GLY A 992 13.68 -9.46 34.81
C GLY A 992 13.84 -7.93 34.70
N PHE A 993 13.01 -7.26 33.90
CA PHE A 993 12.87 -5.80 33.90
C PHE A 993 11.82 -5.38 34.94
N ARG A 994 12.16 -5.58 36.22
CA ARG A 994 11.21 -5.45 37.35
C ARG A 994 11.34 -4.14 38.14
N THR A 995 12.33 -3.30 37.86
CA THR A 995 12.45 -2.00 38.54
C THR A 995 11.31 -1.07 38.10
N SER A 996 10.64 -0.46 39.07
CA SER A 996 9.51 0.43 38.77
C SER A 996 9.94 1.82 38.32
N GLY A 997 9.02 2.53 37.68
CA GLY A 997 9.21 3.95 37.32
C GLY A 997 9.54 4.82 38.53
N GLU A 998 8.89 4.60 39.67
CA GLU A 998 9.14 5.37 40.90
C GLU A 998 10.52 5.09 41.50
N GLU A 999 11.00 3.84 41.45
CA GLU A 999 12.37 3.51 41.87
C GLU A 999 13.42 4.13 40.94
N LEU A 1000 13.20 4.08 39.62
CA LEU A 1000 14.08 4.72 38.64
C LEU A 1000 14.11 6.25 38.84
N LYS A 1001 12.94 6.86 38.97
CA LYS A 1001 12.77 8.29 39.23
C LYS A 1001 13.47 8.71 40.51
N LYS A 1002 13.27 7.97 41.60
CA LYS A 1002 13.96 8.21 42.88
C LYS A 1002 15.48 8.09 42.71
N ALA A 1003 15.96 7.05 42.04
CA ALA A 1003 17.39 6.84 41.83
C ALA A 1003 18.04 7.99 41.05
N ILE A 1004 17.33 8.53 40.05
CA ILE A 1004 17.76 9.69 39.24
C ILE A 1004 17.76 10.97 40.09
N LEU A 1005 16.66 11.27 40.80
CA LEU A 1005 16.52 12.50 41.60
C LEU A 1005 17.50 12.55 42.78
N GLU A 1006 17.74 11.41 43.45
CA GLU A 1006 18.71 11.30 44.55
C GLU A 1006 20.16 11.26 44.05
N GLY A 1007 20.38 11.18 42.72
CA GLY A 1007 21.70 11.15 42.11
C GLY A 1007 22.49 9.88 42.43
N THR A 1008 21.81 8.78 42.77
CA THR A 1008 22.44 7.47 43.01
C THR A 1008 22.98 6.88 41.72
N VAL A 1009 22.30 7.12 40.60
CA VAL A 1009 22.77 6.78 39.25
C VAL A 1009 23.64 7.89 38.69
N LYS A 1010 24.65 7.50 37.91
CA LYS A 1010 25.55 8.39 37.16
C LYS A 1010 25.43 8.19 35.66
N GLY A 1011 24.97 7.03 35.22
CA GLY A 1011 24.65 6.71 33.83
C GLY A 1011 23.18 6.33 33.66
N LEU A 1012 22.57 6.78 32.57
CA LEU A 1012 21.21 6.41 32.19
C LEU A 1012 21.18 5.97 30.73
N VAL A 1013 20.54 4.83 30.47
CA VAL A 1013 20.18 4.37 29.13
C VAL A 1013 18.66 4.30 29.04
N THR A 1014 18.07 5.06 28.12
CA THR A 1014 16.62 4.99 27.85
C THR A 1014 16.39 4.31 26.51
N ILE A 1015 15.42 3.39 26.44
CA ILE A 1015 15.02 2.69 25.22
C ILE A 1015 13.52 2.88 25.01
N GLY A 1016 13.12 3.77 24.10
CA GLY A 1016 11.73 4.01 23.72
C GLY A 1016 10.84 4.60 24.83
N GLU A 1017 11.42 5.28 25.81
CA GLU A 1017 10.69 5.96 26.90
C GLU A 1017 11.13 7.42 27.04
N ASP A 1018 10.14 8.31 27.18
CA ASP A 1018 10.35 9.71 27.54
C ASP A 1018 10.27 9.88 29.06
N VAL A 1019 11.36 9.53 29.74
CA VAL A 1019 11.47 9.55 31.21
C VAL A 1019 11.45 10.96 31.81
N VAL A 1020 11.88 11.96 31.04
CA VAL A 1020 11.87 13.37 31.47
C VAL A 1020 10.47 13.95 31.35
N GLY A 1021 9.81 13.72 30.20
CA GLY A 1021 8.50 14.28 29.90
C GLY A 1021 8.41 15.78 30.22
N ASN A 1022 7.32 16.18 30.87
CA ASN A 1022 7.08 17.55 31.32
C ASN A 1022 7.51 17.81 32.77
N CYS A 1023 8.41 17.02 33.35
CA CYS A 1023 8.84 17.16 34.74
C CYS A 1023 10.16 17.96 34.83
N PRO A 1024 10.14 19.23 35.29
CA PRO A 1024 11.36 20.05 35.34
C PRO A 1024 12.43 19.50 36.30
N GLU A 1025 12.01 18.91 37.41
CA GLU A 1025 12.91 18.31 38.41
C GLU A 1025 13.69 17.13 37.82
N LEU A 1026 13.01 16.25 37.09
CA LEU A 1026 13.66 15.15 36.38
C LEU A 1026 14.58 15.65 35.27
N LYS A 1027 14.17 16.70 34.53
CA LYS A 1027 15.02 17.32 33.51
C LYS A 1027 16.34 17.83 34.10
N GLU A 1028 16.29 18.51 35.24
CA GLU A 1028 17.48 18.99 35.93
C GLU A 1028 18.35 17.83 36.41
N ALA A 1029 17.75 16.81 37.04
CA ALA A 1029 18.46 15.64 37.53
C ALA A 1029 19.15 14.84 36.40
N VAL A 1030 18.47 14.63 35.26
CA VAL A 1030 19.03 13.95 34.08
C VAL A 1030 20.19 14.73 33.49
N ASN A 1031 20.10 16.06 33.41
CA ASN A 1031 21.21 16.90 32.92
C ASN A 1031 22.45 16.89 33.85
N ASN A 1032 22.27 16.51 35.13
CA ASN A 1032 23.35 16.39 36.11
C ASN A 1032 24.04 15.02 36.09
N LEU A 1033 23.53 14.05 35.32
CA LEU A 1033 24.17 12.74 35.14
C LEU A 1033 25.50 12.85 34.38
N LYS A 1034 26.37 11.85 34.54
CA LYS A 1034 27.68 11.79 33.87
C LYS A 1034 27.61 11.26 32.44
N PHE A 1035 26.55 10.54 32.13
CA PHE A 1035 26.28 10.01 30.80
C PHE A 1035 24.81 9.67 30.62
N VAL A 1036 24.24 10.06 29.48
CA VAL A 1036 22.90 9.67 29.05
C VAL A 1036 22.93 9.22 27.60
N ALA A 1037 22.47 8.00 27.33
CA ALA A 1037 22.20 7.50 25.98
C ALA A 1037 20.69 7.26 25.82
N ALA A 1038 20.08 7.82 24.79
CA ALA A 1038 18.66 7.68 24.51
C ALA A 1038 18.44 7.00 23.15
N PHE A 1039 17.79 5.86 23.14
CA PHE A 1039 17.33 5.18 21.93
C PHE A 1039 15.85 5.48 21.74
N ASP A 1040 15.48 6.17 20.66
CA ASP A 1040 14.09 6.50 20.39
C ASP A 1040 13.81 6.61 18.88
N ILE A 1041 12.53 6.57 18.52
CA ILE A 1041 12.05 6.78 17.15
C ILE A 1041 11.96 8.28 16.86
N PHE A 1042 11.60 9.10 17.85
CA PHE A 1042 11.44 10.55 17.69
C PHE A 1042 12.29 11.34 18.67
N GLU A 1043 12.51 12.62 18.36
CA GLU A 1043 13.01 13.56 19.35
C GLU A 1043 11.95 13.83 20.43
N ASN A 1044 12.39 13.88 21.69
CA ASN A 1044 11.56 14.19 22.85
C ASN A 1044 12.41 14.86 23.94
N GLU A 1045 11.77 15.17 25.06
CA GLU A 1045 12.36 15.85 26.21
C GLU A 1045 13.55 15.08 26.78
N THR A 1046 13.52 13.75 26.72
CA THR A 1046 14.64 12.88 27.12
C THR A 1046 15.80 12.90 26.11
N THR A 1047 15.53 12.80 24.81
CA THR A 1047 16.60 12.83 23.77
C THR A 1047 17.32 14.17 23.75
N THR A 1048 16.64 15.28 24.02
CA THR A 1048 17.28 16.62 24.10
C THR A 1048 18.30 16.72 25.24
N CYS A 1049 18.13 15.93 26.30
CA CYS A 1049 19.06 15.89 27.42
C CYS A 1049 20.25 14.95 27.17
N ALA A 1050 20.11 13.98 26.26
CA ALA A 1050 21.05 12.89 26.04
C ALA A 1050 22.40 13.34 25.46
N ASP A 1051 23.49 12.68 25.88
CA ASP A 1051 24.82 12.85 25.29
C ASP A 1051 24.91 12.16 23.93
N TYR A 1052 24.22 11.01 23.78
CA TYR A 1052 24.05 10.32 22.52
C TYR A 1052 22.59 9.96 22.32
N VAL A 1053 22.06 10.30 21.14
CA VAL A 1053 20.74 9.87 20.69
C VAL A 1053 20.96 8.83 19.59
N LEU A 1054 20.36 7.65 19.76
CA LEU A 1054 20.45 6.56 18.80
C LEU A 1054 19.06 6.29 18.21
N PRO A 1055 18.95 6.08 16.89
CA PRO A 1055 17.67 5.82 16.26
C PRO A 1055 17.18 4.40 16.61
N LEU A 1056 15.90 4.27 16.95
CA LEU A 1056 15.25 2.98 17.23
C LEU A 1056 14.43 2.48 16.03
N CYS A 1057 14.43 1.18 15.79
CA CYS A 1057 13.54 0.52 14.82
C CYS A 1057 12.13 0.40 15.38
N SER A 1058 11.12 0.57 14.52
CA SER A 1058 9.74 0.22 14.85
C SER A 1058 9.56 -1.31 14.89
N LEU A 1059 8.45 -1.78 15.44
CA LEU A 1059 8.15 -3.23 15.44
C LEU A 1059 7.91 -3.78 14.03
N ALA A 1060 7.54 -2.92 13.06
CA ALA A 1060 7.41 -3.30 11.65
C ALA A 1060 8.76 -3.60 10.97
N GLU A 1061 9.87 -3.16 11.58
CA GLU A 1061 11.25 -3.40 11.13
C GLU A 1061 11.99 -4.45 11.98
N SER A 1062 11.27 -5.06 12.92
CA SER A 1062 11.86 -5.97 13.90
C SER A 1062 11.38 -7.39 13.64
N SER A 1063 12.14 -8.37 14.14
CA SER A 1063 11.75 -9.79 14.14
C SER A 1063 12.06 -10.41 15.49
N GLY A 1064 11.19 -11.33 15.93
CA GLY A 1064 11.33 -11.97 17.24
C GLY A 1064 9.97 -12.34 17.83
N THR A 1065 9.84 -12.20 19.14
CA THR A 1065 8.62 -12.54 19.86
C THR A 1065 8.23 -11.47 20.88
N ILE A 1066 6.93 -11.37 21.17
CA ILE A 1066 6.42 -10.67 22.35
C ILE A 1066 5.47 -11.58 23.11
N THR A 1067 5.27 -11.31 24.39
CA THR A 1067 4.34 -12.03 25.27
C THR A 1067 3.21 -11.11 25.67
N SER A 1068 1.98 -11.42 25.24
CA SER A 1068 0.79 -10.65 25.61
C SER A 1068 0.38 -10.88 27.07
N ALA A 1069 -0.54 -10.06 27.58
CA ALA A 1069 -0.99 -10.08 28.97
C ALA A 1069 -1.62 -11.42 29.39
N ASP A 1070 -2.20 -12.15 28.44
CA ASP A 1070 -2.77 -13.48 28.62
C ASP A 1070 -1.73 -14.60 28.52
N THR A 1071 -0.43 -14.24 28.52
CA THR A 1071 0.75 -15.11 28.42
C THR A 1071 0.99 -15.77 27.07
N THR A 1072 0.19 -15.44 26.05
CA THR A 1072 0.41 -15.92 24.69
C THR A 1072 1.69 -15.32 24.10
N VAL A 1073 2.61 -16.17 23.64
CA VAL A 1073 3.79 -15.74 22.87
C VAL A 1073 3.38 -15.53 21.42
N ARG A 1074 3.65 -14.35 20.89
CA ARG A 1074 3.27 -13.92 19.55
C ARG A 1074 4.50 -13.61 18.72
N ASN A 1075 4.47 -14.03 17.45
CA ASN A 1075 5.59 -13.85 16.52
C ASN A 1075 5.55 -12.45 15.90
N VAL A 1076 6.64 -11.72 16.04
CA VAL A 1076 6.88 -10.46 15.34
C VAL A 1076 7.61 -10.77 14.05
N THR A 1077 7.01 -10.39 12.94
CA THR A 1077 7.58 -10.55 11.60
C THR A 1077 7.98 -9.18 11.05
N GLU A 1078 9.18 -9.10 10.48
CA GLU A 1078 9.68 -7.91 9.79
C GLU A 1078 8.83 -7.68 8.53
N ALA A 1079 8.17 -6.53 8.45
CA ALA A 1079 7.39 -6.11 7.30
C ALA A 1079 8.23 -5.29 6.32
N VAL A 1080 9.04 -4.36 6.82
CA VAL A 1080 9.93 -3.51 6.02
C VAL A 1080 11.34 -3.53 6.58
N LYS A 1081 12.35 -3.25 5.75
CA LYS A 1081 13.74 -3.26 6.23
C LYS A 1081 14.01 -2.11 7.20
N PRO A 1082 14.94 -2.26 8.15
CA PRO A 1082 15.35 -1.20 9.07
C PRO A 1082 15.82 0.06 8.34
N LEU A 1083 15.08 1.16 8.50
CA LEU A 1083 15.45 2.45 7.90
C LEU A 1083 16.69 3.09 8.56
N THR A 1084 17.03 2.62 9.76
CA THR A 1084 18.21 3.00 10.54
C THR A 1084 19.51 2.37 10.03
N GLY A 1085 19.41 1.38 9.11
CA GLY A 1085 20.53 0.59 8.61
C GLY A 1085 20.97 -0.58 9.49
N MET A 1086 20.55 -0.65 10.76
CA MET A 1086 20.73 -1.79 11.67
C MET A 1086 19.48 -2.03 12.50
N THR A 1087 19.12 -3.28 12.70
CA THR A 1087 18.05 -3.68 13.63
C THR A 1087 18.40 -3.33 15.08
N ASN A 1088 17.38 -3.16 15.93
CA ASN A 1088 17.57 -3.04 17.38
C ASN A 1088 18.38 -4.21 17.95
N LYS A 1089 18.09 -5.43 17.50
CA LYS A 1089 18.84 -6.64 17.89
C LYS A 1089 20.33 -6.56 17.55
N GLU A 1090 20.69 -6.06 16.37
CA GLU A 1090 22.10 -5.85 16.00
C GLU A 1090 22.76 -4.75 16.84
N MET A 1091 22.05 -3.63 17.09
CA MET A 1091 22.56 -2.54 17.92
C MET A 1091 22.86 -3.01 19.36
N PHE A 1092 21.91 -3.68 19.99
CA PHE A 1092 22.09 -4.21 21.35
C PHE A 1092 23.11 -5.35 21.39
N GLY A 1093 23.14 -6.18 20.34
CA GLY A 1093 24.16 -7.23 20.16
C GLY A 1093 25.58 -6.67 20.10
N LYS A 1094 25.80 -5.57 19.37
CA LYS A 1094 27.10 -4.89 19.32
C LYS A 1094 27.51 -4.32 20.68
N ILE A 1095 26.59 -3.72 21.43
CA ILE A 1095 26.88 -3.24 22.80
C ILE A 1095 27.25 -4.41 23.70
N ALA A 1096 26.49 -5.52 23.64
CA ALA A 1096 26.77 -6.74 24.38
C ALA A 1096 28.16 -7.29 24.06
N GLU A 1097 28.51 -7.40 22.78
CA GLU A 1097 29.83 -7.84 22.31
C GLU A 1097 30.96 -6.94 22.83
N MET A 1098 30.82 -5.61 22.70
CA MET A 1098 31.83 -4.65 23.17
C MET A 1098 32.04 -4.67 24.68
N LEU A 1099 31.03 -5.09 25.44
CA LEU A 1099 31.09 -5.26 26.89
C LEU A 1099 31.49 -6.68 27.31
N ASN A 1100 31.61 -7.63 26.38
CA ASN A 1100 31.78 -9.07 26.65
C ASN A 1100 30.63 -9.68 27.46
N ALA A 1101 29.42 -9.16 27.29
CA ALA A 1101 28.23 -9.68 27.94
C ALA A 1101 27.92 -11.10 27.42
N LYS A 1102 27.65 -12.02 28.35
CA LYS A 1102 27.29 -13.40 28.02
C LYS A 1102 25.81 -13.50 27.69
N GLU A 1103 25.46 -14.46 26.85
CA GLU A 1103 24.06 -14.78 26.54
C GLU A 1103 23.25 -15.00 27.83
N TYR A 1104 22.13 -14.29 27.94
CA TYR A 1104 21.25 -14.38 29.08
C TYR A 1104 20.33 -15.59 28.94
N LYS A 1105 20.44 -16.54 29.87
CA LYS A 1105 19.52 -17.69 29.96
C LYS A 1105 18.43 -17.38 30.97
N PHE A 1106 17.20 -17.29 30.48
CA PHE A 1106 16.03 -17.11 31.33
C PHE A 1106 15.77 -18.35 32.18
N THR A 1107 15.54 -18.13 33.48
CA THR A 1107 15.04 -19.13 34.42
C THR A 1107 13.78 -18.58 35.08
N ALA A 1108 12.66 -19.30 34.97
CA ALA A 1108 11.43 -18.89 35.64
C ALA A 1108 11.61 -19.01 37.16
N GLU A 1109 11.31 -17.92 37.88
CA GLU A 1109 11.25 -17.90 39.33
C GLU A 1109 9.82 -18.21 39.78
N GLU A 1110 9.66 -19.17 40.69
CA GLU A 1110 8.39 -19.48 41.35
C GLU A 1110 8.45 -19.03 42.80
N ASN A 1111 7.57 -18.09 43.16
CA ASN A 1111 7.41 -17.64 44.53
C ASN A 1111 6.36 -18.49 45.27
N ALA A 1112 6.48 -18.55 46.60
CA ALA A 1112 5.46 -19.19 47.43
C ALA A 1112 4.13 -18.45 47.29
N LYS A 1113 3.02 -19.19 47.16
CA LYS A 1113 1.67 -18.62 47.10
C LYS A 1113 1.21 -18.22 48.51
N GLU A 1114 0.92 -16.94 48.73
CA GLU A 1114 0.39 -16.41 49.99
C GLU A 1114 -0.88 -15.59 49.71
N LEU A 1115 -1.91 -15.65 50.57
CA LEU A 1115 -3.09 -14.81 50.35
C LEU A 1115 -2.74 -13.33 50.59
N TYR A 1116 -3.50 -12.39 50.05
CA TYR A 1116 -3.29 -10.98 50.38
C TYR A 1116 -4.19 -10.56 51.54
N VAL A 1117 -3.66 -9.76 52.48
CA VAL A 1117 -4.45 -9.16 53.56
C VAL A 1117 -4.73 -7.69 53.18
N PRO A 1118 -5.98 -7.31 52.86
CA PRO A 1118 -6.31 -5.97 52.41
C PRO A 1118 -5.88 -4.88 53.40
N THR A 1119 -5.32 -3.79 52.88
CA THR A 1119 -4.86 -2.63 53.67
C THR A 1119 -5.88 -1.49 53.66
N PHE A 1120 -6.73 -1.40 52.63
CA PHE A 1120 -7.78 -0.39 52.46
C PHE A 1120 -7.28 1.07 52.42
N GLU A 1121 -5.99 1.29 52.13
CA GLU A 1121 -5.36 2.62 52.08
C GLU A 1121 -5.03 3.08 50.66
N SER A 1122 -5.42 2.29 49.65
CA SER A 1122 -5.07 2.53 48.24
C SER A 1122 -5.79 3.76 47.65
N LYS A 1123 -5.03 4.60 46.93
CA LYS A 1123 -5.55 5.76 46.16
C LYS A 1123 -5.87 5.33 44.74
N GLU A 1124 -6.74 6.07 44.03
CA GLU A 1124 -6.98 5.82 42.60
C GLU A 1124 -5.69 5.95 41.78
N LYS A 1125 -5.51 5.02 40.83
CA LYS A 1125 -4.42 5.05 39.86
C LYS A 1125 -4.87 5.80 38.61
N GLU A 1126 -4.03 6.70 38.12
CA GLU A 1126 -4.25 7.38 36.84
C GLU A 1126 -3.44 6.70 35.72
N TYR A 1127 -4.00 6.68 34.51
CA TYR A 1127 -3.31 6.16 33.34
C TYR A 1127 -2.35 7.23 32.79
N GLU A 1128 -1.05 6.92 32.80
CA GLU A 1128 0.00 7.78 32.29
C GLU A 1128 0.68 7.17 31.06
N VAL A 1129 1.05 8.01 30.09
CA VAL A 1129 1.65 7.60 28.81
C VAL A 1129 3.08 8.12 28.71
N TYR A 1130 4.03 7.24 28.97
CA TYR A 1130 5.48 7.49 28.88
C TYR A 1130 6.10 7.15 27.52
N ASP A 1131 5.32 6.52 26.65
CA ASP A 1131 5.78 6.05 25.35
C ASP A 1131 5.66 7.14 24.29
N THR A 1132 6.77 7.47 23.63
CA THR A 1132 6.87 8.58 22.67
C THR A 1132 5.89 8.42 21.50
N VAL A 1133 5.80 7.23 20.92
CA VAL A 1133 4.94 6.96 19.75
C VAL A 1133 3.46 7.06 20.12
N GLU A 1134 3.05 6.51 21.26
CA GLU A 1134 1.67 6.60 21.74
C GLU A 1134 1.32 8.02 22.18
N LYS A 1135 2.24 8.75 22.81
CA LYS A 1135 2.07 10.16 23.19
C LYS A 1135 1.81 11.01 21.94
N GLN A 1136 2.60 10.83 20.88
CA GLN A 1136 2.43 11.53 19.60
C GLN A 1136 1.07 11.17 18.95
N PHE A 1137 0.77 9.88 18.81
CA PHE A 1137 -0.51 9.43 18.23
C PHE A 1137 -1.72 9.99 18.99
N LEU A 1138 -1.68 9.99 20.32
CA LEU A 1138 -2.76 10.53 21.14
C LEU A 1138 -2.86 12.06 21.04
N ALA A 1139 -1.74 12.76 20.87
CA ALA A 1139 -1.74 14.20 20.64
C ALA A 1139 -2.42 14.54 19.29
N ASP A 1140 -2.08 13.79 18.24
CA ASP A 1140 -2.67 13.94 16.90
C ASP A 1140 -4.16 13.55 16.91
N LEU A 1141 -4.51 12.46 17.59
CA LEU A 1141 -5.91 12.09 17.78
C LEU A 1141 -6.68 13.17 18.53
N LYS A 1142 -6.11 13.78 19.57
CA LYS A 1142 -6.78 14.86 20.32
C LYS A 1142 -6.95 16.13 19.48
N SER A 1143 -5.91 16.56 18.78
CA SER A 1143 -5.97 17.74 17.91
C SER A 1143 -6.96 17.55 16.75
N ASN A 1144 -7.03 16.33 16.21
CA ASN A 1144 -7.76 16.03 14.98
C ASN A 1144 -9.13 15.38 15.18
N CYS A 1145 -9.42 14.73 16.32
CA CYS A 1145 -10.74 14.10 16.60
C CYS A 1145 -11.61 14.89 17.59
N VAL A 1146 -11.09 15.83 18.38
CA VAL A 1146 -11.88 16.48 19.44
C VAL A 1146 -12.40 17.86 19.03
N LYS A 1147 -13.66 17.91 18.63
CA LYS A 1147 -14.59 19.03 18.95
C LYS A 1147 -15.99 18.46 19.16
N ALA A 1148 -16.23 17.89 20.35
CA ALA A 1148 -17.58 17.69 20.87
C ALA A 1148 -17.52 17.64 22.40
N VAL A 1149 -18.02 18.74 22.99
CA VAL A 1149 -18.49 19.04 24.36
C VAL A 1149 -17.72 18.46 25.55
#